data_AF-A0A816DRK2-F1
#
_entry.id   AF-A0A816DRK2-F1
#
_cell.length_a   1.000
_cell.length_b   1.000
_cell.length_c   1.000
_cell.angle_alpha   90.00
_cell.angle_beta   90.00
_cell.angle_gamma   90.00
#
_symmetry.space_group_name_H-M   'P 1'
#
loop_
_entity.id
_entity.type
_entity.pdbx_description
1 polymer ?
#
loop_
_entity_poly.entity_id
_entity_poly.type
_entity_poly.pdbx_seq_one_letter_code
_entity_poly.pdbx_strand_id
1 'polypeptide(L)'
;MIYGILLESCRDGVCETYGSATWKRIVQDLNFEHESFTTLGRYEANIIERVAECLAEILHEGTPDLYMQFFGECFVRFFTNYGYDKILRVAGRHFRDFLLSIDQLHDSNRFSFPKMKSPLFHVTEEDENGAVLHYKSKRRGFQRYIVGQLKECAAKFFKEEISIRIQDDVSSNEYTHIVFRVDFHNYKLKTIGKRFVQNPTLPDVTSATFFKVFPFAIILDPQMRIFHIGESVKNVFPPKTQLIGRHLDDVFCLLRPDILLEWNRVLSYGRHIVFVIESRIALQPTSSIIVKQLGTAPVTAHLRLKGQMKLISAWNMIAFLCHPELTTAEEMLSVGLFLHDINFYDGSSEILIAGMQHARTLQAAIDKQQAWITKLQGSKHELMEWRRKGKRLLYNIMPRHIAQMLQEGVLANSICESHKLITVLFAYSIDFKDVVQKLAPQQIVESINAIINAFDQCSEHFDVFKVETKADSSYMVVSGIQDRAPTTQRRASTASGSSITSVAFSEELNGDLKNPLGLNQAEVIAGLALEMLASSKKIINPVTGQPFRLKTGFHSGSAVGGIVGAKNVQYCLFGDTVNTASRITTTGEPGRIHISDTAYLLLKGSPYFDVENKGPTELKGKGTVETYWLVGPKSTYTTAIELDPLLLVGERHSASGHSHHHHGSPRHHHTGSHDSHNRNAADGRGSQASHRLSTTINRASHATTGGCPFSGH
;
A
#
# COMPACT_ATOMS: atom_id res chain seq x y z
N MET A 1 8.31 -19.71 11.64
CA MET A 1 7.29 -18.71 11.24
C MET A 1 6.39 -18.34 12.41
N ILE A 2 6.15 -17.03 12.57
CA ILE A 2 5.25 -16.38 13.54
C ILE A 2 4.27 -15.46 12.79
N TYR A 3 3.17 -15.08 13.45
CA TYR A 3 2.23 -14.09 12.92
C TYR A 3 2.71 -12.68 13.23
N GLY A 4 2.44 -11.75 12.33
CA GLY A 4 2.84 -10.34 12.45
C GLY A 4 2.26 -9.63 13.67
N ILE A 5 1.16 -10.12 14.26
CA ILE A 5 0.60 -9.58 15.50
C ILE A 5 1.62 -9.57 16.66
N LEU A 6 2.52 -10.56 16.73
CA LEU A 6 3.57 -10.61 17.74
C LEU A 6 4.63 -9.52 17.49
N LEU A 7 5.00 -9.29 16.23
CA LEU A 7 5.97 -8.26 15.85
C LEU A 7 5.41 -6.85 16.03
N GLU A 8 4.14 -6.64 15.65
CA GLU A 8 3.47 -5.36 15.83
C GLU A 8 3.33 -5.01 17.32
N SER A 9 3.08 -6.01 18.18
CA SER A 9 3.08 -5.78 19.63
C SER A 9 4.45 -5.38 20.18
N CYS A 10 5.54 -5.93 19.61
CA CYS A 10 6.89 -5.54 20.00
C CYS A 10 7.18 -4.11 19.54
N ARG A 11 6.81 -3.76 18.30
CA ARG A 11 6.91 -2.40 17.77
C ARG A 11 6.20 -1.39 18.67
N ASP A 12 4.94 -1.64 18.99
CA ASP A 12 4.12 -0.73 19.78
C ASP A 12 4.69 -0.58 21.19
N GLY A 13 5.11 -1.68 21.83
CA GLY A 13 5.74 -1.65 23.15
C GLY A 13 7.05 -0.85 23.17
N VAL A 14 7.88 -0.99 22.13
CA VAL A 14 9.13 -0.20 21.99
C VAL A 14 8.82 1.26 21.72
N CYS A 15 7.83 1.56 20.88
CA CYS A 15 7.46 2.94 20.58
C CYS A 15 6.85 3.66 21.79
N GLU A 16 6.08 2.96 22.61
CA GLU A 16 5.48 3.49 23.84
C GLU A 16 6.53 3.77 24.92
N THR A 17 7.51 2.86 25.08
CA THR A 17 8.50 2.94 26.18
C THR A 17 9.75 3.75 25.82
N TYR A 18 10.27 3.57 24.60
CA TYR A 18 11.55 4.14 24.14
C TYR A 18 11.41 5.12 22.96
N GLY A 19 10.19 5.35 22.47
CA GLY A 19 9.91 6.27 21.38
C GLY A 19 10.11 5.69 19.97
N SER A 20 9.49 6.35 18.98
CA SER A 20 9.51 5.93 17.57
C SER A 20 10.87 6.06 16.88
N ALA A 21 11.77 6.90 17.41
CA ALA A 21 13.14 7.06 16.90
C ALA A 21 13.98 5.80 17.12
N THR A 22 13.84 5.17 18.30
CA THR A 22 14.53 3.92 18.65
C THR A 22 14.09 2.78 17.74
N TRP A 23 12.79 2.68 17.45
CA TRP A 23 12.27 1.71 16.49
C TRP A 23 12.84 1.88 15.09
N LYS A 24 12.95 3.12 14.59
CA LYS A 24 13.55 3.39 13.27
C LYS A 24 15.02 2.96 13.21
N ARG A 25 15.77 3.13 14.29
CA ARG A 25 17.17 2.67 14.37
C ARG A 25 17.26 1.15 14.28
N ILE A 26 16.40 0.42 15.01
CA ILE A 26 16.29 -1.04 14.93
C ILE A 26 15.98 -1.50 13.50
N VAL A 27 15.03 -0.82 12.82
CA VAL A 27 14.66 -1.14 11.43
C VAL A 27 15.84 -0.94 10.47
N GLN A 28 16.64 0.10 10.70
CA GLN A 28 17.86 0.38 9.91
C GLN A 28 18.95 -0.68 10.16
N ASP A 29 19.22 -1.02 11.41
CA ASP A 29 20.27 -1.96 11.80
C ASP A 29 19.94 -3.41 11.36
N LEU A 30 18.66 -3.79 11.40
CA LEU A 30 18.20 -5.12 10.97
C LEU A 30 17.82 -5.22 9.49
N ASN A 31 17.86 -4.10 8.75
CA ASN A 31 17.53 -3.96 7.33
C ASN A 31 16.16 -4.55 6.96
N PHE A 32 15.09 -4.16 7.68
CA PHE A 32 13.73 -4.58 7.33
C PHE A 32 13.16 -3.74 6.18
N GLU A 33 12.52 -4.38 5.20
CA GLU A 33 11.88 -3.69 4.05
C GLU A 33 10.62 -2.89 4.44
N HIS A 34 10.04 -3.14 5.61
CA HIS A 34 8.76 -2.58 6.04
C HIS A 34 8.82 -2.04 7.47
N GLU A 35 8.44 -0.77 7.66
CA GLU A 35 8.40 -0.11 8.99
C GLU A 35 7.25 -0.61 9.89
N SER A 36 6.23 -1.23 9.30
CA SER A 36 5.03 -1.77 10.00
C SER A 36 4.74 -3.19 9.53
N PHE A 37 4.30 -4.06 10.45
CA PHE A 37 3.99 -5.45 10.13
C PHE A 37 2.49 -5.68 9.97
N THR A 38 2.10 -6.43 8.95
CA THR A 38 0.70 -6.85 8.79
C THR A 38 0.39 -7.93 9.82
N THR A 39 -0.65 -7.73 10.65
CA THR A 39 -1.00 -8.63 11.77
C THR A 39 -1.20 -10.10 11.35
N LEU A 40 -1.85 -10.34 10.21
CA LEU A 40 -2.07 -11.67 9.62
C LEU A 40 -0.91 -12.17 8.75
N GLY A 41 0.09 -11.31 8.50
CA GLY A 41 1.32 -11.64 7.77
C GLY A 41 2.13 -12.70 8.51
N ARG A 42 2.95 -13.45 7.77
CA ARG A 42 3.80 -14.52 8.31
C ARG A 42 5.25 -14.15 8.16
N TYR A 43 5.97 -14.21 9.27
CA TYR A 43 7.35 -13.77 9.37
C TYR A 43 8.21 -14.85 10.04
N GLU A 44 9.52 -14.76 9.91
CA GLU A 44 10.45 -15.69 10.56
C GLU A 44 10.42 -15.55 12.09
N ALA A 45 10.59 -16.67 12.82
CA ALA A 45 10.45 -16.66 14.28
C ALA A 45 11.61 -15.94 14.98
N ASN A 46 12.81 -16.01 14.40
CA ASN A 46 14.04 -15.46 14.97
C ASN A 46 14.07 -13.92 14.94
N ILE A 47 13.10 -13.27 14.30
CA ILE A 47 13.03 -11.81 14.22
C ILE A 47 12.86 -11.20 15.61
N ILE A 48 12.05 -11.79 16.49
CA ILE A 48 11.82 -11.25 17.84
C ILE A 48 13.11 -11.32 18.67
N GLU A 49 13.84 -12.43 18.58
CA GLU A 49 15.14 -12.60 19.25
C GLU A 49 16.16 -11.58 18.73
N ARG A 50 16.29 -11.44 17.40
CA ARG A 50 17.17 -10.43 16.78
C ARG A 50 16.82 -9.00 17.18
N VAL A 51 15.53 -8.69 17.32
CA VAL A 51 15.07 -7.38 17.80
C VAL A 51 15.44 -7.18 19.27
N ALA A 52 15.33 -8.21 20.11
CA ALA A 52 15.75 -8.15 21.51
C ALA A 52 17.28 -7.95 21.65
N GLU A 53 18.08 -8.65 20.83
CA GLU A 53 19.54 -8.48 20.77
C GLU A 53 19.92 -7.07 20.34
N CYS A 54 19.33 -6.56 19.26
CA CYS A 54 19.57 -5.21 18.76
C CYS A 54 19.16 -4.12 19.78
N LEU A 55 18.06 -4.31 20.52
CA LEU A 55 17.66 -3.40 21.59
C LEU A 55 18.66 -3.39 22.75
N ALA A 56 19.15 -4.56 23.15
CA ALA A 56 20.18 -4.66 24.18
C ALA A 56 21.48 -3.96 23.75
N GLU A 57 21.84 -4.04 22.46
CA GLU A 57 22.98 -3.33 21.89
C GLU A 57 22.77 -1.81 21.82
N ILE A 58 21.57 -1.33 21.45
CA ILE A 58 21.30 0.11 21.30
C ILE A 58 21.20 0.81 22.66
N LEU A 59 20.56 0.16 23.65
CA LEU A 59 20.30 0.75 24.96
C LEU A 59 21.46 0.54 25.94
N HIS A 60 22.38 -0.39 25.67
CA HIS A 60 23.51 -0.79 26.53
C HIS A 60 23.10 -1.16 27.97
N GLU A 61 21.82 -1.44 28.20
CA GLU A 61 21.24 -1.82 29.49
C GLU A 61 20.49 -3.15 29.36
N GLY A 62 20.74 -4.09 30.28
CA GLY A 62 20.03 -5.36 30.37
C GLY A 62 20.53 -6.48 29.45
N THR A 63 19.96 -7.68 29.64
CA THR A 63 20.24 -8.86 28.81
C THR A 63 19.12 -9.07 27.77
N PRO A 64 19.39 -9.74 26.63
CA PRO A 64 18.35 -10.07 25.64
C PRO A 64 17.15 -10.81 26.26
N ASP A 65 17.41 -11.65 27.28
CA ASP A 65 16.40 -12.35 28.07
C ASP A 65 15.40 -11.41 28.77
N LEU A 66 15.87 -10.26 29.27
CA LEU A 66 15.02 -9.27 29.93
C LEU A 66 14.08 -8.60 28.92
N TYR A 67 14.59 -8.26 27.74
CA TYR A 67 13.79 -7.70 26.65
C TYR A 67 12.77 -8.71 26.12
N MET A 68 13.12 -9.99 26.08
CA MET A 68 12.15 -11.05 25.78
C MET A 68 11.00 -11.11 26.80
N GLN A 69 11.28 -10.95 28.09
CA GLN A 69 10.23 -10.86 29.11
C GLN A 69 9.38 -9.60 28.89
N PHE A 70 10.02 -8.45 28.67
CA PHE A 70 9.35 -7.17 28.40
C PHE A 70 8.42 -7.26 27.17
N PHE A 71 8.81 -7.95 26.10
CA PHE A 71 7.95 -8.18 24.94
C PHE A 71 6.74 -9.06 25.26
N GLY A 72 6.88 -10.01 26.18
CA GLY A 72 5.76 -10.79 26.68
C GLY A 72 4.73 -9.93 27.40
N GLU A 73 5.19 -9.00 28.23
CA GLU A 73 4.34 -8.04 28.96
C GLU A 73 3.65 -7.07 27.98
N CYS A 74 4.41 -6.51 27.03
CA CYS A 74 3.89 -5.65 25.97
C CYS A 74 2.82 -6.34 25.12
N PHE A 75 3.01 -7.63 24.80
CA PHE A 75 2.02 -8.38 24.05
C PHE A 75 0.67 -8.43 24.76
N VAL A 76 0.65 -8.69 26.07
CA VAL A 76 -0.62 -8.72 26.83
C VAL A 76 -1.29 -7.35 26.84
N ARG A 77 -0.52 -6.25 26.97
CA ARG A 77 -1.05 -4.88 26.88
C ARG A 77 -1.63 -4.56 25.50
N PHE A 78 -0.89 -4.90 24.45
CA PHE A 78 -1.35 -4.73 23.07
C PHE A 78 -2.61 -5.57 22.80
N PHE A 79 -2.63 -6.83 23.25
CA PHE A 79 -3.76 -7.74 23.06
C PHE A 79 -5.02 -7.25 23.78
N THR A 80 -4.88 -6.57 24.92
CA THR A 80 -6.03 -5.90 25.57
C THR A 80 -6.58 -4.73 24.76
N ASN A 81 -5.73 -3.93 24.12
CA ASN A 81 -6.19 -2.81 23.27
C ASN A 81 -6.91 -3.30 22.02
N TYR A 82 -6.59 -4.52 21.57
CA TYR A 82 -7.25 -5.18 20.44
C TYR A 82 -8.62 -5.80 20.77
N GLY A 83 -9.12 -5.64 22.00
CA GLY A 83 -10.46 -6.07 22.43
C GLY A 83 -10.55 -7.53 22.89
N TYR A 84 -9.40 -8.20 23.12
CA TYR A 84 -9.37 -9.56 23.70
C TYR A 84 -9.38 -9.55 25.24
N ASP A 85 -9.49 -8.38 25.86
CA ASP A 85 -9.55 -8.20 27.32
C ASP A 85 -10.68 -9.01 27.97
N LYS A 86 -11.85 -9.04 27.33
CA LYS A 86 -13.03 -9.78 27.78
C LYS A 86 -12.78 -11.29 27.74
N ILE A 87 -12.13 -11.79 26.69
CA ILE A 87 -11.88 -13.22 26.52
C ILE A 87 -10.91 -13.72 27.59
N LEU A 88 -9.82 -12.96 27.84
CA LEU A 88 -8.87 -13.30 28.89
C LEU A 88 -9.49 -13.24 30.30
N ARG A 89 -10.42 -12.31 30.56
CA ARG A 89 -11.16 -12.24 31.82
C ARG A 89 -12.15 -13.38 32.01
N VAL A 90 -12.75 -13.88 30.92
CA VAL A 90 -13.72 -15.00 30.96
C VAL A 90 -13.03 -16.35 31.07
N ALA A 91 -11.76 -16.44 30.67
CA ALA A 91 -10.99 -17.69 30.64
C ALA A 91 -10.92 -18.42 31.99
N GLY A 92 -10.87 -17.68 33.11
CA GLY A 92 -10.81 -18.27 34.44
C GLY A 92 -11.36 -17.34 35.52
N ARG A 93 -11.89 -17.92 36.61
CA ARG A 93 -12.31 -17.14 37.79
C ARG A 93 -11.11 -16.79 38.68
N HIS A 94 -10.12 -17.68 38.71
CA HIS A 94 -8.84 -17.51 39.40
C HIS A 94 -7.71 -17.85 38.43
N PHE A 95 -6.48 -17.50 38.81
CA PHE A 95 -5.31 -17.75 37.97
C PHE A 95 -5.10 -19.24 37.66
N ARG A 96 -5.44 -20.14 38.60
CA ARG A 96 -5.44 -21.59 38.37
C ARG A 96 -6.33 -22.01 37.21
N ASP A 97 -7.59 -21.54 37.20
CA ASP A 97 -8.55 -21.87 36.14
C ASP A 97 -8.04 -21.37 34.79
N PHE A 98 -7.39 -20.21 34.79
CA PHE A 98 -6.75 -19.64 33.61
C PHE A 98 -5.65 -20.55 33.08
N LEU A 99 -4.71 -21.04 33.91
CA LEU A 99 -3.64 -21.96 33.49
C LEU A 99 -4.18 -23.22 32.81
N LEU A 100 -5.29 -23.77 33.31
CA LEU A 100 -5.96 -24.94 32.71
C LEU A 100 -6.68 -24.61 31.39
N SER A 101 -7.05 -23.35 31.18
CA SER A 101 -7.81 -22.89 30.01
C SER A 101 -6.95 -22.37 28.85
N ILE A 102 -5.63 -22.19 29.02
CA ILE A 102 -4.75 -21.57 28.00
C ILE A 102 -4.85 -22.29 26.65
N ASP A 103 -4.85 -23.63 26.65
CA ASP A 103 -4.98 -24.40 25.41
C ASP A 103 -6.33 -24.18 24.71
N GLN A 104 -7.41 -23.98 25.48
CA GLN A 104 -8.74 -23.68 24.92
C GLN A 104 -8.77 -22.29 24.28
N LEU A 105 -8.10 -21.31 24.89
CA LEU A 105 -7.94 -19.97 24.31
C LEU A 105 -7.14 -20.02 23.01
N HIS A 106 -6.07 -20.80 22.96
CA HIS A 106 -5.30 -20.98 21.73
C HIS A 106 -6.10 -21.68 20.63
N ASP A 107 -6.93 -22.66 20.96
CA ASP A 107 -7.82 -23.28 20.00
C ASP A 107 -8.87 -22.29 19.47
N SER A 108 -9.43 -21.43 20.34
CA SER A 108 -10.33 -20.35 19.91
C SER A 108 -9.62 -19.35 18.98
N ASN A 109 -8.40 -18.96 19.30
CA ASN A 109 -7.62 -18.05 18.47
C ASN A 109 -7.25 -18.65 17.10
N ARG A 110 -7.33 -19.97 16.91
CA ARG A 110 -7.11 -20.61 15.61
C ARG A 110 -8.20 -20.23 14.59
N PHE A 111 -9.40 -19.84 15.02
CA PHE A 111 -10.42 -19.32 14.10
C PHE A 111 -9.99 -17.98 13.48
N SER A 112 -9.38 -17.10 14.26
CA SER A 112 -8.82 -15.83 13.78
C SER A 112 -7.47 -16.04 13.06
N PHE A 113 -6.69 -17.04 13.48
CA PHE A 113 -5.36 -17.34 12.95
C PHE A 113 -5.25 -18.82 12.48
N PRO A 114 -5.77 -19.17 11.29
CA PRO A 114 -6.01 -20.57 10.88
C PRO A 114 -4.79 -21.49 10.90
N LYS A 115 -3.62 -20.97 10.49
CA LYS A 115 -2.37 -21.75 10.46
C LYS A 115 -1.40 -21.35 11.57
N MET A 116 -1.95 -20.94 12.72
CA MET A 116 -1.23 -20.79 13.98
C MET A 116 -0.79 -22.15 14.50
N LYS A 117 0.46 -22.22 14.94
CA LYS A 117 1.01 -23.39 15.66
C LYS A 117 1.07 -23.02 17.13
N SER A 118 0.05 -23.41 17.88
CA SER A 118 -0.06 -23.13 19.30
C SER A 118 0.92 -23.98 20.11
N PRO A 119 1.59 -23.41 21.12
CA PRO A 119 2.27 -24.20 22.12
C PRO A 119 1.28 -24.94 23.01
N LEU A 120 1.76 -26.00 23.66
CA LEU A 120 0.97 -26.84 24.57
C LEU A 120 1.30 -26.49 26.01
N PHE A 121 0.25 -26.30 26.81
CA PHE A 121 0.34 -26.05 28.25
C PHE A 121 -0.33 -27.18 29.02
N HIS A 122 0.42 -27.79 29.93
CA HIS A 122 -0.11 -28.86 30.77
C HIS A 122 0.29 -28.66 32.22
N VAL A 123 -0.68 -28.70 33.14
CA VAL A 123 -0.44 -28.64 34.58
C VAL A 123 -0.44 -30.06 35.14
N THR A 124 0.67 -30.48 35.76
CA THR A 124 0.86 -31.83 36.32
C THR A 124 0.58 -31.87 37.81
N GLU A 125 1.27 -31.03 38.57
CA GLU A 125 1.20 -30.96 40.03
C GLU A 125 0.61 -29.63 40.49
N GLU A 126 -0.29 -29.69 41.46
CA GLU A 126 -0.94 -28.53 42.06
C GLU A 126 -0.77 -28.58 43.58
N ASP A 127 -0.20 -27.51 44.15
CA ASP A 127 0.00 -27.34 45.59
C ASP A 127 -0.84 -26.17 46.12
N GLU A 128 -0.85 -26.00 47.46
CA GLU A 128 -1.46 -24.82 48.11
C GLU A 128 -0.75 -23.51 47.73
N ASN A 129 0.54 -23.58 47.39
CA ASN A 129 1.40 -22.42 47.12
C ASN A 129 1.82 -22.30 45.64
N GLY A 130 1.27 -23.11 44.74
CA GLY A 130 1.61 -23.02 43.33
C GLY A 130 1.17 -24.20 42.46
N ALA A 131 1.70 -24.24 41.24
CA ALA A 131 1.50 -25.34 40.30
C ALA A 131 2.74 -25.54 39.41
N VAL A 132 2.91 -26.76 38.91
CA VAL A 132 3.94 -27.11 37.93
C VAL A 132 3.33 -27.12 36.53
N LEU A 133 3.85 -26.24 35.66
CA LEU A 133 3.36 -26.01 34.31
C LEU A 133 4.39 -26.48 33.28
N HIS A 134 4.02 -27.45 32.48
CA HIS A 134 4.78 -27.96 31.35
C HIS A 134 4.43 -27.17 30.09
N TYR A 135 5.43 -26.56 29.48
CA TYR A 135 5.35 -25.87 28.21
C TYR A 135 6.08 -26.67 27.13
N LYS A 136 5.38 -27.04 26.06
CA LYS A 136 5.98 -27.70 24.89
C LYS A 136 5.74 -26.89 23.63
N SER A 137 6.80 -26.64 22.86
CA SER A 137 6.72 -25.87 21.62
C SER A 137 7.72 -26.34 20.57
N LYS A 138 7.39 -26.11 19.30
CA LYS A 138 8.33 -26.30 18.18
C LYS A 138 9.29 -25.13 18.00
N ARG A 139 9.08 -24.03 18.73
CA ARG A 139 9.87 -22.80 18.65
C ARG A 139 10.84 -22.70 19.83
N ARG A 140 12.06 -22.26 19.55
CA ARG A 140 13.12 -22.04 20.54
C ARG A 140 13.12 -20.59 21.04
N GLY A 141 13.76 -20.32 22.19
CA GLY A 141 14.00 -18.99 22.76
C GLY A 141 12.78 -18.22 23.34
N PHE A 142 11.56 -18.71 23.18
CA PHE A 142 10.34 -18.07 23.75
C PHE A 142 10.13 -18.31 25.26
N GLN A 143 11.12 -18.83 25.98
CA GLN A 143 10.97 -19.18 27.39
C GLN A 143 10.68 -17.97 28.29
N ARG A 144 11.48 -16.90 28.16
CA ARG A 144 11.32 -15.66 28.94
C ARG A 144 10.11 -14.86 28.50
N TYR A 145 9.77 -14.94 27.21
CA TYR A 145 8.59 -14.31 26.64
C TYR A 145 7.29 -14.76 27.32
N ILE A 146 7.15 -16.06 27.56
CA ILE A 146 5.96 -16.62 28.25
C ILE A 146 5.93 -16.22 29.72
N VAL A 147 7.08 -16.15 30.38
CA VAL A 147 7.16 -15.65 31.76
C VAL A 147 6.60 -14.23 31.86
N GLY A 148 6.95 -13.34 30.91
CA GLY A 148 6.40 -11.99 30.85
C GLY A 148 4.89 -11.97 30.63
N GLN A 149 4.40 -12.80 29.70
CA GLN A 149 2.96 -12.93 29.43
C GLN A 149 2.18 -13.39 30.68
N LEU A 150 2.64 -14.45 31.35
CA LEU A 150 1.96 -14.99 32.52
C LEU A 150 1.96 -14.00 33.69
N LYS A 151 3.08 -13.29 33.91
CA LYS A 151 3.18 -12.24 34.94
C LYS A 151 2.20 -11.10 34.71
N GLU A 152 2.18 -10.54 33.49
CA GLU A 152 1.28 -9.44 33.17
C GLU A 152 -0.19 -9.89 33.23
N CYS A 153 -0.51 -11.11 32.76
CA CYS A 153 -1.86 -11.66 32.88
C CYS A 153 -2.31 -11.79 34.34
N ALA A 154 -1.46 -12.32 35.22
CA ALA A 154 -1.76 -12.45 36.64
C ALA A 154 -1.95 -11.09 37.32
N ALA A 155 -1.04 -10.15 37.08
CA ALA A 155 -1.11 -8.81 37.67
C ALA A 155 -2.34 -8.02 37.18
N LYS A 156 -2.62 -8.03 35.87
CA LYS A 156 -3.66 -7.20 35.26
C LYS A 156 -5.07 -7.75 35.43
N PHE A 157 -5.28 -9.05 35.25
CA PHE A 157 -6.62 -9.65 35.26
C PHE A 157 -7.00 -10.24 36.61
N PHE A 158 -6.06 -10.89 37.29
CA PHE A 158 -6.31 -11.63 38.53
C PHE A 158 -5.85 -10.88 39.79
N LYS A 159 -5.05 -9.80 39.63
CA LYS A 159 -4.46 -9.03 40.73
C LYS A 159 -3.66 -9.89 41.71
N GLU A 160 -2.99 -10.91 41.18
CA GLU A 160 -2.08 -11.77 41.94
C GLU A 160 -0.65 -11.52 41.47
N GLU A 161 0.26 -11.34 42.43
CA GLU A 161 1.70 -11.36 42.14
C GLU A 161 2.17 -12.81 42.10
N ILE A 162 2.75 -13.19 40.96
CA ILE A 162 3.25 -14.55 40.72
C ILE A 162 4.77 -14.54 40.56
N SER A 163 5.42 -15.55 41.12
CA SER A 163 6.83 -15.82 40.84
C SER A 163 6.97 -17.11 40.04
N ILE A 164 7.63 -17.03 38.89
CA ILE A 164 7.84 -18.17 37.99
C ILE A 164 9.32 -18.53 38.00
N ARG A 165 9.63 -19.79 38.30
CA ARG A 165 10.98 -20.38 38.24
C ARG A 165 11.02 -21.45 37.16
N ILE A 166 12.13 -21.54 36.45
CA ILE A 166 12.36 -22.60 35.46
C ILE A 166 13.03 -23.77 36.20
N GLN A 167 12.40 -24.94 36.23
CA GLN A 167 12.95 -26.15 36.85
C GLN A 167 13.79 -26.94 35.87
N ASP A 168 13.21 -27.29 34.71
CA ASP A 168 13.88 -28.04 33.65
C ASP A 168 13.73 -27.32 32.31
N ASP A 169 14.80 -27.31 31.52
CA ASP A 169 14.82 -26.88 30.12
C ASP A 169 15.45 -27.99 29.27
N VAL A 170 14.60 -28.72 28.54
CA VAL A 170 15.00 -29.75 27.60
C VAL A 170 14.72 -29.25 26.19
N SER A 171 15.77 -28.78 25.52
CA SER A 171 15.71 -28.29 24.15
C SER A 171 16.29 -29.32 23.18
N SER A 172 15.40 -30.11 22.54
CA SER A 172 15.76 -31.07 21.49
C SER A 172 15.73 -30.42 20.09
N ASN A 173 16.19 -31.14 19.06
CA ASN A 173 16.12 -30.68 17.66
C ASN A 173 14.68 -30.51 17.12
N GLU A 174 13.71 -31.23 17.65
CA GLU A 174 12.32 -31.18 17.17
C GLU A 174 11.36 -30.37 18.05
N TYR A 175 11.62 -30.27 19.34
CA TYR A 175 10.78 -29.55 20.29
C TYR A 175 11.58 -29.02 21.49
N THR A 176 11.07 -27.95 22.07
CA THR A 176 11.52 -27.39 23.35
C THR A 176 10.46 -27.71 24.39
N HIS A 177 10.87 -28.40 25.45
CA HIS A 177 10.03 -28.73 26.60
C HIS A 177 10.63 -28.06 27.85
N ILE A 178 9.86 -27.16 28.44
CA ILE A 178 10.25 -26.40 29.63
C ILE A 178 9.26 -26.70 30.75
N VAL A 179 9.77 -26.91 31.95
CA VAL A 179 8.96 -27.09 33.16
C VAL A 179 9.09 -25.84 34.01
N PHE A 180 7.97 -25.14 34.18
CA PHE A 180 7.87 -23.96 35.02
C PHE A 180 7.26 -24.33 36.36
N ARG A 181 7.89 -23.88 37.45
CA ARG A 181 7.26 -23.80 38.76
C ARG A 181 6.64 -22.41 38.91
N VAL A 182 5.32 -22.36 39.03
CA VAL A 182 4.55 -21.12 39.17
C VAL A 182 4.03 -21.05 40.59
N ASP A 183 4.59 -20.15 41.40
CA ASP A 183 4.19 -19.97 42.79
C ASP A 183 3.12 -18.86 42.87
N PHE A 184 1.94 -19.22 43.41
CA PHE A 184 0.78 -18.35 43.60
C PHE A 184 -0.12 -18.91 44.73
N HIS A 185 -0.95 -18.06 45.33
CA HIS A 185 -1.79 -18.46 46.47
C HIS A 185 -3.03 -19.25 46.03
N ASN A 186 -2.98 -20.58 46.11
CA ASN A 186 -4.04 -21.47 45.63
C ASN A 186 -5.10 -21.75 46.72
N TYR A 187 -5.93 -20.74 47.04
CA TYR A 187 -6.91 -20.78 48.14
C TYR A 187 -7.97 -21.90 48.08
N LYS A 188 -8.15 -22.63 46.96
CA LYS A 188 -9.29 -23.56 46.75
C LYS A 188 -8.98 -25.04 46.65
N LEU A 189 -7.72 -25.49 46.70
CA LEU A 189 -7.42 -26.93 46.80
C LEU A 189 -8.16 -27.54 48.03
N LYS A 190 -8.26 -26.79 49.13
CA LYS A 190 -8.98 -27.15 50.37
C LYS A 190 -10.51 -27.31 50.22
N THR A 191 -11.13 -26.74 49.19
CA THR A 191 -12.61 -26.68 49.09
C THR A 191 -13.19 -27.76 48.16
N ILE A 192 -12.48 -28.15 47.11
CA ILE A 192 -12.97 -29.13 46.13
C ILE A 192 -13.07 -30.53 46.75
N GLY A 193 -12.13 -30.90 47.63
CA GLY A 193 -12.19 -32.16 48.38
C GLY A 193 -13.39 -32.27 49.34
N LYS A 194 -14.00 -31.15 49.75
CA LYS A 194 -15.11 -31.15 50.73
C LYS A 194 -16.51 -31.10 50.13
N ARG A 195 -16.67 -30.76 48.84
CA ARG A 195 -18.00 -30.61 48.21
C ARG A 195 -18.62 -31.90 47.67
N PHE A 196 -17.87 -33.00 47.61
CA PHE A 196 -18.31 -34.26 46.97
C PHE A 196 -18.81 -35.35 47.95
N VAL A 197 -19.15 -35.01 49.20
CA VAL A 197 -19.65 -36.00 50.19
C VAL A 197 -21.18 -36.09 50.22
N GLN A 198 -21.90 -35.41 49.33
CA GLN A 198 -23.34 -35.65 49.14
C GLN A 198 -23.61 -35.94 47.67
N ASN A 199 -23.35 -37.18 47.24
CA ASN A 199 -23.93 -37.70 46.01
C ASN A 199 -25.38 -38.09 46.34
N PRO A 200 -26.41 -37.36 45.87
CA PRO A 200 -27.72 -37.97 45.73
C PRO A 200 -27.55 -39.18 44.80
N THR A 201 -28.09 -40.34 45.19
CA THR A 201 -28.13 -41.52 44.32
C THR A 201 -29.02 -41.18 43.12
N LEU A 202 -28.38 -40.81 42.01
CA LEU A 202 -29.05 -40.63 40.73
C LEU A 202 -29.57 -41.98 40.24
N PRO A 203 -30.70 -42.03 39.52
CA PRO A 203 -31.19 -43.26 38.90
C PRO A 203 -30.21 -43.77 37.83
N ASP A 204 -30.10 -45.10 37.72
CA ASP A 204 -29.21 -45.75 36.77
C ASP A 204 -29.63 -45.44 35.33
N VAL A 205 -28.64 -45.15 34.47
CA VAL A 205 -28.83 -44.89 33.04
C VAL A 205 -28.48 -46.16 32.26
N THR A 206 -29.34 -46.54 31.32
CA THR A 206 -29.08 -47.69 30.44
C THR A 206 -27.93 -47.39 29.48
N SER A 207 -27.10 -48.39 29.18
CA SER A 207 -25.97 -48.26 28.26
C SER A 207 -26.39 -47.79 26.86
N ALA A 208 -27.55 -48.26 26.37
CA ALA A 208 -28.11 -47.81 25.09
C ALA A 208 -28.39 -46.31 25.05
N THR A 209 -28.93 -45.74 26.14
CA THR A 209 -29.17 -44.29 26.25
C THR A 209 -27.85 -43.53 26.34
N PHE A 210 -26.87 -44.06 27.06
CA PHE A 210 -25.53 -43.46 27.15
C PHE A 210 -24.86 -43.31 25.77
N PHE A 211 -24.87 -44.36 24.95
CA PHE A 211 -24.25 -44.29 23.61
C PHE A 211 -25.05 -43.47 22.59
N LYS A 212 -26.38 -43.33 22.77
CA LYS A 212 -27.18 -42.36 22.01
C LYS A 212 -26.81 -40.93 22.36
N VAL A 213 -26.50 -40.65 23.62
CA VAL A 213 -26.07 -39.32 24.07
C VAL A 213 -24.61 -39.05 23.70
N PHE A 214 -23.76 -40.07 23.58
CA PHE A 214 -22.34 -39.94 23.20
C PHE A 214 -21.98 -40.83 21.99
N PRO A 215 -22.29 -40.41 20.75
CA PRO A 215 -22.11 -41.22 19.56
C PRO A 215 -20.65 -41.34 19.12
N PHE A 216 -19.76 -40.51 19.68
CA PHE A 216 -18.32 -40.60 19.49
C PHE A 216 -17.58 -41.27 20.65
N ALA A 217 -18.27 -41.83 21.65
CA ALA A 217 -17.58 -42.45 22.79
C ALA A 217 -16.82 -43.74 22.40
N ILE A 218 -15.63 -43.93 22.97
CA ILE A 218 -14.84 -45.16 22.85
C ILE A 218 -14.62 -45.72 24.26
N ILE A 219 -14.98 -46.99 24.48
CA ILE A 219 -14.80 -47.68 25.77
C ILE A 219 -13.61 -48.61 25.68
N LEU A 220 -12.71 -48.51 26.65
CA LEU A 220 -11.46 -49.26 26.73
C LEU A 220 -11.45 -50.18 27.96
N ASP A 221 -10.97 -51.40 27.75
CA ASP A 221 -10.71 -52.35 28.83
C ASP A 221 -9.39 -52.03 29.59
N PRO A 222 -9.13 -52.69 30.74
CA PRO A 222 -7.88 -52.56 31.47
C PRO A 222 -6.60 -52.87 30.67
N GLN A 223 -6.74 -53.61 29.57
CA GLN A 223 -5.67 -53.96 28.63
C GLN A 223 -5.58 -52.99 27.45
N MET A 224 -6.23 -51.83 27.51
CA MET A 224 -6.26 -50.79 26.46
C MET A 224 -6.80 -51.27 25.11
N ARG A 225 -7.68 -52.28 25.11
CA ARG A 225 -8.42 -52.75 23.92
C ARG A 225 -9.79 -52.10 23.86
N ILE A 226 -10.27 -51.90 22.64
CA ILE A 226 -11.56 -51.27 22.39
C ILE A 226 -12.68 -52.27 22.67
N PHE A 227 -13.42 -52.03 23.75
CA PHE A 227 -14.58 -52.85 24.15
C PHE A 227 -15.85 -52.44 23.40
N HIS A 228 -16.10 -51.13 23.27
CA HIS A 228 -17.29 -50.60 22.58
C HIS A 228 -16.98 -49.26 21.90
N ILE A 229 -17.70 -48.96 20.81
CA ILE A 229 -17.58 -47.73 20.02
C ILE A 229 -18.97 -47.17 19.75
N GLY A 230 -19.12 -45.85 19.83
CA GLY A 230 -20.36 -45.16 19.46
C GLY A 230 -20.69 -45.26 17.97
N GLU A 231 -21.96 -45.00 17.63
CA GLU A 231 -22.50 -45.21 16.29
C GLU A 231 -21.82 -44.34 15.23
N SER A 232 -21.58 -43.05 15.50
CA SER A 232 -20.95 -42.14 14.54
C SER A 232 -19.52 -42.54 14.22
N VAL A 233 -18.72 -42.97 15.21
CA VAL A 233 -17.35 -43.46 14.94
C VAL A 233 -17.41 -44.74 14.11
N LYS A 234 -18.35 -45.64 14.40
CA LYS A 234 -18.53 -46.89 13.63
C LYS A 234 -18.89 -46.62 12.17
N ASN A 235 -19.69 -45.59 11.88
CA ASN A 235 -20.13 -45.24 10.53
C ASN A 235 -19.02 -44.64 9.66
N VAL A 236 -18.03 -43.98 10.28
CA VAL A 236 -16.91 -43.35 9.58
C VAL A 236 -15.92 -44.39 9.03
N PHE A 237 -15.68 -45.46 9.77
CA PHE A 237 -14.74 -46.50 9.34
C PHE A 237 -15.38 -47.47 8.34
N PRO A 238 -14.62 -47.99 7.34
CA PRO A 238 -15.15 -48.96 6.40
C PRO A 238 -15.70 -50.20 7.11
N PRO A 239 -16.84 -50.78 6.67
CA PRO A 239 -17.50 -51.88 7.37
C PRO A 239 -16.65 -53.16 7.48
N LYS A 240 -15.57 -53.28 6.71
CA LYS A 240 -14.60 -54.38 6.77
C LYS A 240 -13.57 -54.24 7.90
N THR A 241 -13.48 -53.08 8.57
CA THR A 241 -12.55 -52.87 9.67
C THR A 241 -13.18 -53.26 10.99
N GLN A 242 -12.78 -54.41 11.54
CA GLN A 242 -13.20 -54.82 12.89
C GLN A 242 -12.36 -54.08 13.93
N LEU A 243 -12.95 -53.04 14.51
CA LEU A 243 -12.30 -52.17 15.51
C LEU A 243 -12.42 -52.73 16.94
N ILE A 244 -13.52 -53.44 17.23
CA ILE A 244 -13.78 -54.01 18.55
C ILE A 244 -12.80 -55.16 18.81
N GLY A 245 -12.15 -55.14 19.98
CA GLY A 245 -11.18 -56.15 20.43
C GLY A 245 -9.73 -55.88 20.04
N ARG A 246 -9.46 -54.87 19.20
CA ARG A 246 -8.09 -54.43 18.87
C ARG A 246 -7.52 -53.52 19.95
N HIS A 247 -6.19 -53.48 20.04
CA HIS A 247 -5.49 -52.53 20.91
C HIS A 247 -5.65 -51.11 20.37
N LEU A 248 -5.78 -50.12 21.25
CA LEU A 248 -6.01 -48.73 20.85
C LEU A 248 -4.89 -48.20 19.93
N ASP A 249 -3.63 -48.53 20.23
CA ASP A 249 -2.44 -48.09 19.46
C ASP A 249 -2.39 -48.58 18.01
N ASP A 250 -3.02 -49.72 17.72
CA ASP A 250 -3.05 -50.30 16.37
C ASP A 250 -3.96 -49.49 15.44
N VAL A 251 -4.98 -48.85 16.01
CA VAL A 251 -6.03 -48.12 15.28
C VAL A 251 -5.78 -46.62 15.32
N PHE A 252 -5.38 -46.11 16.47
CA PHE A 252 -5.18 -44.69 16.73
C PHE A 252 -3.77 -44.41 17.21
N CYS A 253 -3.20 -43.28 16.81
CA CYS A 253 -2.01 -42.73 17.43
C CYS A 253 -2.40 -41.63 18.41
N LEU A 254 -1.78 -41.63 19.60
CA LEU A 254 -1.92 -40.52 20.53
C LEU A 254 -1.08 -39.34 20.05
N LEU A 255 -1.73 -38.21 19.80
CA LEU A 255 -1.06 -36.95 19.48
C LEU A 255 -0.81 -36.12 20.74
N ARG A 256 -1.74 -36.14 21.69
CA ARG A 256 -1.66 -35.39 22.95
C ARG A 256 -2.30 -36.15 24.11
N PRO A 257 -1.68 -36.17 25.31
CA PRO A 257 -0.28 -35.80 25.58
C PRO A 257 0.69 -36.85 25.00
N ASP A 258 1.94 -36.49 24.78
CA ASP A 258 2.98 -37.42 24.26
C ASP A 258 3.43 -38.39 25.36
N ILE A 259 2.58 -39.38 25.62
CA ILE A 259 2.77 -40.44 26.61
C ILE A 259 2.48 -41.80 25.98
N LEU A 260 3.06 -42.85 26.55
CA LEU A 260 2.65 -44.20 26.23
C LEU A 260 1.23 -44.46 26.76
N LEU A 261 0.39 -45.05 25.93
CA LEU A 261 -1.00 -45.41 26.23
C LEU A 261 -1.06 -46.64 27.14
N GLU A 262 -0.68 -46.45 28.40
CA GLU A 262 -0.77 -47.46 29.47
C GLU A 262 -1.89 -47.09 30.45
N TRP A 263 -2.67 -48.09 30.89
CA TRP A 263 -3.79 -47.91 31.83
C TRP A 263 -3.43 -47.07 33.06
N ASN A 264 -2.34 -47.43 33.75
CA ASN A 264 -1.91 -46.75 34.97
C ASN A 264 -1.48 -45.30 34.72
N ARG A 265 -0.88 -45.02 33.55
CA ARG A 265 -0.47 -43.67 33.18
C ARG A 265 -1.69 -42.80 32.89
N VAL A 266 -2.65 -43.30 32.10
CA VAL A 266 -3.88 -42.56 31.81
C VAL A 266 -4.63 -42.21 33.10
N LEU A 267 -4.64 -43.11 34.09
CA LEU A 267 -5.25 -42.86 35.39
C LEU A 267 -4.45 -41.89 36.27
N SER A 268 -3.12 -41.98 36.28
CA SER A 268 -2.26 -41.08 37.08
C SER A 268 -2.36 -39.62 36.62
N TYR A 269 -2.57 -39.42 35.32
CA TYR A 269 -2.69 -38.12 34.68
C TYR A 269 -4.04 -37.42 34.95
N GLY A 270 -5.04 -38.13 35.49
CA GLY A 270 -6.17 -37.51 36.17
C GLY A 270 -7.16 -36.70 35.32
N ARG A 271 -8.15 -36.15 36.02
CA ARG A 271 -9.51 -35.75 35.56
C ARG A 271 -9.61 -34.64 34.49
N HIS A 272 -8.51 -33.95 34.18
CA HIS A 272 -8.54 -32.67 33.46
C HIS A 272 -7.72 -32.62 32.16
N ILE A 273 -6.99 -33.67 31.82
CA ILE A 273 -6.23 -33.71 30.56
C ILE A 273 -7.16 -34.05 29.40
N VAL A 274 -6.99 -33.28 28.33
CA VAL A 274 -7.66 -33.54 27.05
C VAL A 274 -6.72 -34.38 26.18
N PHE A 275 -7.20 -35.56 25.83
CA PHE A 275 -6.51 -36.47 24.94
C PHE A 275 -6.92 -36.18 23.50
N VAL A 276 -5.94 -36.18 22.60
CA VAL A 276 -6.17 -36.07 21.17
C VAL A 276 -5.55 -37.28 20.49
N ILE A 277 -6.40 -38.07 19.82
CA ILE A 277 -6.01 -39.25 19.07
C ILE A 277 -6.32 -39.06 17.59
N GLU A 278 -5.47 -39.59 16.72
CA GLU A 278 -5.64 -39.56 15.26
C GLU A 278 -5.70 -40.98 14.71
N SER A 279 -6.60 -41.24 13.75
CA SER A 279 -6.71 -42.58 13.15
C SER A 279 -5.50 -42.89 12.27
N ARG A 280 -4.86 -44.05 12.47
CA ARG A 280 -3.81 -44.54 11.56
C ARG A 280 -4.38 -45.02 10.23
N ILE A 281 -5.62 -45.51 10.26
CA ILE A 281 -6.35 -45.96 9.07
C ILE A 281 -6.79 -44.71 8.29
N ALA A 282 -6.38 -44.64 7.03
CA ALA A 282 -6.84 -43.62 6.10
C ALA A 282 -8.31 -43.89 5.74
N LEU A 283 -9.14 -42.87 5.90
CA LEU A 283 -10.56 -42.93 5.57
C LEU A 283 -10.74 -42.55 4.10
N GLN A 284 -11.66 -43.26 3.43
CA GLN A 284 -12.12 -42.87 2.09
C GLN A 284 -13.55 -42.36 2.18
N PRO A 285 -13.90 -41.28 1.46
CA PRO A 285 -15.26 -40.77 1.45
C PRO A 285 -16.21 -41.83 0.88
N THR A 286 -17.28 -42.11 1.60
CA THR A 286 -18.29 -43.14 1.30
C THR A 286 -19.01 -42.92 -0.05
N SER A 287 -18.81 -41.77 -0.70
CA SER A 287 -19.40 -41.46 -2.01
C SER A 287 -18.37 -40.90 -3.00
N SER A 288 -18.11 -41.68 -4.05
CA SER A 288 -17.32 -41.30 -5.23
C SER A 288 -17.93 -40.17 -6.08
N ILE A 289 -19.15 -39.73 -5.73
CA ILE A 289 -19.91 -38.69 -6.44
C ILE A 289 -19.45 -37.28 -6.02
N ILE A 290 -19.13 -37.07 -4.74
CA ILE A 290 -18.75 -35.75 -4.21
C ILE A 290 -17.32 -35.37 -4.64
N VAL A 291 -16.41 -36.34 -4.68
CA VAL A 291 -15.00 -36.15 -5.11
C VAL A 291 -14.90 -35.69 -6.57
N LYS A 292 -15.84 -36.09 -7.43
CA LYS A 292 -15.88 -35.66 -8.85
C LYS A 292 -16.33 -34.20 -9.02
N GLN A 293 -17.13 -33.65 -8.11
CA GLN A 293 -17.65 -32.28 -8.22
C GLN A 293 -16.69 -31.22 -7.64
N LEU A 294 -15.83 -31.57 -6.68
CA LEU A 294 -14.92 -30.65 -6.01
C LEU A 294 -13.55 -30.47 -6.68
N GLY A 295 -13.26 -31.19 -7.77
CA GLY A 295 -12.07 -30.97 -8.61
C GLY A 295 -10.71 -31.14 -7.92
N THR A 296 -10.69 -31.62 -6.68
CA THR A 296 -9.51 -31.75 -5.82
C THR A 296 -9.17 -33.22 -5.64
N ALA A 297 -7.87 -33.54 -5.69
CA ALA A 297 -7.38 -34.92 -5.52
C ALA A 297 -7.91 -35.55 -4.22
N PRO A 298 -8.19 -36.86 -4.18
CA PRO A 298 -8.69 -37.51 -2.98
C PRO A 298 -7.60 -37.48 -1.90
N VAL A 299 -7.69 -36.50 -0.99
CA VAL A 299 -6.83 -36.44 0.18
C VAL A 299 -7.28 -37.57 1.11
N THR A 300 -6.40 -38.52 1.40
CA THR A 300 -6.62 -39.50 2.46
C THR A 300 -6.74 -38.75 3.78
N ALA A 301 -7.95 -38.74 4.35
CA ALA A 301 -8.23 -38.04 5.60
C ALA A 301 -8.05 -38.98 6.78
N HIS A 302 -7.49 -38.46 7.87
CA HIS A 302 -7.37 -39.14 9.15
C HIS A 302 -8.34 -38.50 10.13
N LEU A 303 -9.12 -39.30 10.85
CA LEU A 303 -10.06 -38.81 11.84
C LEU A 303 -9.30 -38.44 13.11
N ARG A 304 -9.42 -37.17 13.52
CA ARG A 304 -8.91 -36.70 14.82
C ARG A 304 -10.05 -36.58 15.82
N LEU A 305 -9.88 -37.21 16.96
CA LEU A 305 -10.82 -37.18 18.07
C LEU A 305 -10.17 -36.50 19.26
N LYS A 306 -10.85 -35.51 19.82
CA LYS A 306 -10.44 -34.75 21.00
C LYS A 306 -11.43 -35.00 22.13
N GLY A 307 -10.94 -35.35 23.31
CA GLY A 307 -11.83 -35.74 24.41
C GLY A 307 -11.15 -35.97 25.74
N GLN A 308 -11.92 -36.40 26.73
CA GLN A 308 -11.40 -36.79 28.04
C GLN A 308 -11.55 -38.29 28.26
N MET A 309 -10.52 -38.90 28.82
CA MET A 309 -10.57 -40.29 29.29
C MET A 309 -11.01 -40.30 30.75
N LYS A 310 -12.11 -40.98 31.06
CA LYS A 310 -12.66 -41.09 32.43
C LYS A 310 -12.86 -42.55 32.81
N LEU A 311 -12.36 -42.91 33.98
CA LEU A 311 -12.64 -44.21 34.58
C LEU A 311 -14.09 -44.25 35.07
N ILE A 312 -14.86 -45.21 34.56
CA ILE A 312 -16.20 -45.51 35.07
C ILE A 312 -16.03 -46.66 36.05
N SER A 313 -16.10 -46.35 37.35
CA SER A 313 -15.89 -47.33 38.43
C SER A 313 -16.85 -48.51 38.36
N ALA A 314 -18.09 -48.30 37.92
CA ALA A 314 -19.09 -49.35 37.77
C ALA A 314 -18.73 -50.40 36.69
N TRP A 315 -17.99 -50.00 35.65
CA TRP A 315 -17.60 -50.89 34.55
C TRP A 315 -16.14 -51.37 34.67
N ASN A 316 -15.36 -50.74 35.55
CA ASN A 316 -13.89 -50.88 35.60
C ASN A 316 -13.25 -50.70 34.21
N MET A 317 -13.78 -49.75 33.43
CA MET A 317 -13.38 -49.44 32.05
C MET A 317 -13.14 -47.93 31.92
N ILE A 318 -12.26 -47.55 31.01
CA ILE A 318 -12.03 -46.14 30.65
C ILE A 318 -12.98 -45.78 29.51
N ALA A 319 -13.83 -44.79 29.74
CA ALA A 319 -14.62 -44.15 28.70
C ALA A 319 -13.89 -42.93 28.17
N PHE A 320 -13.50 -42.97 26.90
CA PHE A 320 -13.04 -41.81 26.15
C PHE A 320 -14.24 -41.10 25.55
N LEU A 321 -14.61 -39.98 26.18
CA LEU A 321 -15.67 -39.08 25.72
C LEU A 321 -15.04 -38.03 24.83
N CYS A 322 -15.21 -38.19 23.52
CA CYS A 322 -14.60 -37.33 22.53
C CYS A 322 -15.59 -36.77 21.52
N HIS A 323 -15.13 -35.76 20.80
CA HIS A 323 -15.76 -35.19 19.63
C HIS A 323 -14.72 -35.10 18.51
N PRO A 324 -15.14 -35.07 17.24
CA PRO A 324 -14.21 -34.88 16.13
C PRO A 324 -13.66 -33.45 16.12
N GLU A 325 -12.37 -33.29 15.82
CA GLU A 325 -11.75 -31.97 15.61
C GLU A 325 -11.90 -31.59 14.12
N LEU A 326 -12.97 -30.86 13.80
CA LEU A 326 -13.27 -30.40 12.43
C LEU A 326 -13.29 -28.87 12.39
N THR A 327 -12.61 -28.28 11.41
CA THR A 327 -12.58 -26.81 11.25
C THR A 327 -13.34 -26.34 10.02
N THR A 328 -13.42 -27.17 8.97
CA THR A 328 -14.01 -26.80 7.68
C THR A 328 -14.98 -27.88 7.20
N ALA A 329 -16.05 -27.49 6.49
CA ALA A 329 -16.98 -28.43 5.87
C ALA A 329 -16.30 -29.38 4.86
N GLU A 330 -15.23 -28.94 4.21
CA GLU A 330 -14.42 -29.77 3.31
C GLU A 330 -13.73 -30.92 4.06
N GLU A 331 -13.16 -30.65 5.25
CA GLU A 331 -12.56 -31.67 6.10
C GLU A 331 -13.60 -32.69 6.54
N MET A 332 -14.79 -32.22 6.92
CA MET A 332 -15.91 -33.06 7.32
C MET A 332 -16.35 -34.03 6.21
N LEU A 333 -16.45 -33.53 4.97
CA LEU A 333 -16.72 -34.37 3.80
C LEU A 333 -15.59 -35.35 3.50
N SER A 334 -14.32 -34.95 3.67
CA SER A 334 -13.16 -35.81 3.43
C SER A 334 -13.08 -36.99 4.40
N VAL A 335 -13.51 -36.77 5.65
CA VAL A 335 -13.60 -37.80 6.70
C VAL A 335 -14.86 -38.66 6.52
N GLY A 336 -15.88 -38.18 5.81
CA GLY A 336 -17.15 -38.87 5.61
C GLY A 336 -18.15 -38.68 6.75
N LEU A 337 -17.99 -37.61 7.54
CA LEU A 337 -18.91 -37.21 8.60
C LEU A 337 -19.97 -36.25 8.07
N PHE A 338 -21.17 -36.33 8.63
CA PHE A 338 -22.26 -35.41 8.34
C PHE A 338 -22.75 -34.69 9.59
N LEU A 339 -23.46 -33.57 9.41
CA LEU A 339 -23.90 -32.75 10.55
C LEU A 339 -24.87 -33.51 11.45
N HIS A 340 -25.59 -34.49 10.90
CA HIS A 340 -26.45 -35.39 11.66
C HIS A 340 -25.69 -36.36 12.57
N ASP A 341 -24.42 -36.66 12.27
CA ASP A 341 -23.59 -37.55 13.07
C ASP A 341 -23.04 -36.84 14.31
N ILE A 342 -23.03 -35.51 14.30
CA ILE A 342 -22.59 -34.66 15.42
C ILE A 342 -23.77 -34.38 16.33
N ASN A 343 -23.54 -34.55 17.63
CA ASN A 343 -24.55 -34.24 18.64
C ASN A 343 -24.96 -32.77 18.63
N PHE A 344 -26.24 -32.53 18.88
CA PHE A 344 -26.78 -31.17 19.09
C PHE A 344 -26.41 -30.58 20.47
N TYR A 345 -26.16 -31.42 21.48
CA TYR A 345 -25.80 -30.97 22.83
C TYR A 345 -24.30 -30.66 22.98
N ASP A 346 -23.50 -31.11 22.02
CA ASP A 346 -22.07 -30.86 21.99
C ASP A 346 -21.84 -29.54 21.23
N GLY A 347 -21.13 -28.60 21.85
CA GLY A 347 -20.85 -27.29 21.25
C GLY A 347 -20.03 -27.38 19.95
N SER A 348 -19.51 -28.55 19.61
CA SER A 348 -18.78 -28.82 18.36
C SER A 348 -19.58 -28.47 17.10
N SER A 349 -20.90 -28.77 17.07
CA SER A 349 -21.78 -28.41 15.94
C SER A 349 -21.90 -26.89 15.77
N GLU A 350 -22.13 -26.17 16.86
CA GLU A 350 -22.25 -24.71 16.85
C GLU A 350 -20.93 -24.05 16.46
N ILE A 351 -19.81 -24.56 16.98
CA ILE A 351 -18.45 -24.08 16.67
C ILE A 351 -18.16 -24.24 15.17
N LEU A 352 -18.49 -25.39 14.58
CA LEU A 352 -18.28 -25.63 13.16
C LEU A 352 -19.09 -24.63 12.30
N ILE A 353 -20.38 -24.45 12.61
CA ILE A 353 -21.27 -23.54 11.89
C ILE A 353 -20.79 -22.08 12.05
N ALA A 354 -20.45 -21.67 13.27
CA ALA A 354 -19.93 -20.33 13.55
C ALA A 354 -18.60 -20.07 12.82
N GLY A 355 -17.71 -21.06 12.80
CA GLY A 355 -16.45 -21.00 12.04
C GLY A 355 -16.68 -20.79 10.55
N MET A 356 -17.63 -21.52 9.96
CA MET A 356 -18.02 -21.37 8.55
C MET A 356 -18.62 -19.98 8.25
N GLN A 357 -19.47 -19.46 9.15
CA GLN A 357 -20.05 -18.12 9.01
C GLN A 357 -18.96 -17.05 9.09
N HIS A 358 -18.08 -17.13 10.09
CA HIS A 358 -17.02 -16.16 10.28
C HIS A 358 -16.03 -16.13 9.11
N ALA A 359 -15.65 -17.30 8.58
CA ALA A 359 -14.78 -17.40 7.41
C ALA A 359 -15.37 -16.68 6.18
N ARG A 360 -16.70 -16.80 5.95
CA ARG A 360 -17.38 -16.07 4.88
C ARG A 360 -17.41 -14.56 5.11
N THR A 361 -17.71 -14.12 6.33
CA THR A 361 -17.70 -12.69 6.67
C THR A 361 -16.30 -12.09 6.48
N LEU A 362 -15.26 -12.81 6.90
CA LEU A 362 -13.87 -12.39 6.72
C LEU A 362 -13.51 -12.30 5.24
N GLN A 363 -13.89 -13.29 4.42
CA GLN A 363 -13.64 -13.25 2.98
C GLN A 363 -14.34 -12.05 2.33
N ALA A 364 -15.61 -11.80 2.66
CA ALA A 364 -16.34 -10.64 2.15
C ALA A 364 -15.69 -9.30 2.57
N ALA A 365 -15.12 -9.23 3.77
CA ALA A 365 -14.38 -8.05 4.23
C ALA A 365 -13.07 -7.85 3.44
N ILE A 366 -12.34 -8.94 3.16
CA ILE A 366 -11.13 -8.91 2.31
C ILE A 366 -11.47 -8.42 0.90
N ASP A 367 -12.50 -8.98 0.28
CA ASP A 367 -12.93 -8.59 -1.07
C ASP A 367 -13.34 -7.11 -1.12
N LYS A 368 -14.04 -6.63 -0.08
CA LYS A 368 -14.41 -5.22 0.08
C LYS A 368 -13.17 -4.32 0.22
N GLN A 369 -12.16 -4.75 0.98
CA GLN A 369 -10.90 -4.01 1.11
C GLN A 369 -10.15 -3.94 -0.22
N GLN A 370 -10.09 -5.04 -0.97
CA GLN A 370 -9.45 -5.06 -2.29
C GLN A 370 -10.15 -4.13 -3.28
N ALA A 371 -11.49 -4.16 -3.35
CA ALA A 371 -12.25 -3.24 -4.18
C ALA A 371 -11.99 -1.77 -3.81
N TRP A 372 -11.88 -1.47 -2.52
CA TRP A 372 -11.50 -0.15 -2.02
C TRP A 372 -10.10 0.27 -2.44
N ILE A 373 -9.11 -0.62 -2.37
CA ILE A 373 -7.74 -0.35 -2.82
C ILE A 373 -7.73 0.00 -4.31
N THR A 374 -8.43 -0.77 -5.15
CA THR A 374 -8.53 -0.49 -6.59
C THR A 374 -9.18 0.88 -6.85
N LYS A 375 -10.25 1.22 -6.11
CA LYS A 375 -10.90 2.54 -6.21
C LYS A 375 -9.96 3.68 -5.79
N LEU A 376 -9.19 3.50 -4.72
CA LEU A 376 -8.20 4.46 -4.26
C LEU A 376 -7.06 4.65 -5.27
N GLN A 377 -6.59 3.55 -5.87
CA GLN A 377 -5.58 3.61 -6.94
C GLN A 377 -6.09 4.38 -8.16
N GLY A 378 -7.34 4.14 -8.57
CA GLY A 378 -7.99 4.91 -9.65
C GLY A 378 -8.07 6.40 -9.34
N SER A 379 -8.59 6.77 -8.17
CA SER A 379 -8.68 8.19 -7.75
C SER A 379 -7.31 8.86 -7.63
N LYS A 380 -6.29 8.14 -7.15
CA LYS A 380 -4.91 8.63 -7.10
C LYS A 380 -4.37 8.90 -8.51
N HIS A 381 -4.65 8.03 -9.47
CA HIS A 381 -4.24 8.22 -10.87
C HIS A 381 -4.89 9.48 -11.46
N GLU A 382 -6.22 9.62 -11.31
CA GLU A 382 -6.95 10.80 -11.75
C GLU A 382 -6.39 12.09 -11.13
N LEU A 383 -6.12 12.09 -9.81
CA LEU A 383 -5.54 13.22 -9.12
C LEU A 383 -4.16 13.59 -9.70
N MET A 384 -3.32 12.60 -10.03
CA MET A 384 -2.02 12.85 -10.67
C MET A 384 -2.17 13.44 -12.07
N GLU A 385 -3.13 12.96 -12.87
CA GLU A 385 -3.42 13.54 -14.17
C GLU A 385 -3.86 15.00 -14.07
N TRP A 386 -4.78 15.30 -13.15
CA TRP A 386 -5.23 16.66 -12.89
C TRP A 386 -4.10 17.56 -12.42
N ARG A 387 -3.24 17.06 -11.52
CA ARG A 387 -2.05 17.79 -11.07
C ARG A 387 -1.09 18.07 -12.22
N ARG A 388 -0.90 17.12 -13.14
CA ARG A 388 -0.06 17.29 -14.33
C ARG A 388 -0.65 18.32 -15.28
N LYS A 389 -1.95 18.25 -15.56
CA LYS A 389 -2.67 19.25 -16.39
C LYS A 389 -2.56 20.65 -15.77
N GLY A 390 -2.76 20.77 -14.47
CA GLY A 390 -2.61 22.03 -13.72
C GLY A 390 -1.20 22.61 -13.81
N LYS A 391 -0.16 21.77 -13.63
CA LYS A 391 1.24 22.20 -13.77
C LYS A 391 1.56 22.68 -15.19
N ARG A 392 1.09 21.98 -16.22
CA ARG A 392 1.30 22.37 -17.62
C ARG A 392 0.69 23.74 -17.92
N LEU A 393 -0.53 23.99 -17.46
CA LEU A 393 -1.17 25.30 -17.64
C LEU A 393 -0.41 26.42 -16.92
N LEU A 394 0.10 26.15 -15.71
CA LEU A 394 0.87 27.13 -14.96
C LEU A 394 2.18 27.52 -15.67
N TYR A 395 2.89 26.54 -16.24
CA TYR A 395 4.12 26.78 -17.00
C TYR A 395 3.89 27.48 -18.34
N ASN A 396 2.68 27.44 -18.88
CA ASN A 396 2.34 28.20 -20.08
C ASN A 396 2.12 29.69 -19.78
N ILE A 397 1.83 30.06 -18.52
CA ILE A 397 1.51 31.44 -18.11
C ILE A 397 2.72 32.10 -17.43
N MET A 398 3.57 31.33 -16.74
CA MET A 398 4.69 31.85 -15.96
C MET A 398 5.97 31.02 -16.18
N PRO A 399 7.16 31.63 -16.01
CA PRO A 399 8.43 30.91 -16.04
C PRO A 399 8.45 29.78 -15.00
N ARG A 400 9.16 28.69 -15.29
CA ARG A 400 9.10 27.47 -14.45
C ARG A 400 9.64 27.72 -13.05
N HIS A 401 10.70 28.51 -12.94
CA HIS A 401 11.32 28.88 -11.67
C HIS A 401 10.31 29.59 -10.74
N ILE A 402 9.58 30.57 -11.27
CA ILE A 402 8.58 31.34 -10.53
C ILE A 402 7.37 30.47 -10.17
N ALA A 403 6.92 29.62 -11.10
CA ALA A 403 5.84 28.67 -10.86
C ALA A 403 6.17 27.65 -9.75
N GLN A 404 7.45 27.26 -9.61
CA GLN A 404 7.91 26.40 -8.52
C GLN A 404 7.92 27.14 -7.18
N MET A 405 8.46 28.36 -7.13
CA MET A 405 8.44 29.18 -5.91
C MET A 405 7.02 29.41 -5.38
N LEU A 406 6.05 29.67 -6.28
CA LEU A 406 4.63 29.77 -5.91
C LEU A 406 4.06 28.44 -5.40
N GLN A 407 4.47 27.30 -5.96
CA GLN A 407 4.05 25.98 -5.48
C GLN A 407 4.63 25.62 -4.11
N GLU A 408 5.82 26.13 -3.80
CA GLU A 408 6.48 25.99 -2.50
C GLU A 408 5.88 26.91 -1.42
N GLY A 409 4.92 27.77 -1.78
CA GLY A 409 4.19 28.63 -0.86
C GLY A 409 4.83 30.00 -0.63
N VAL A 410 5.80 30.41 -1.45
CA VAL A 410 6.34 31.77 -1.42
C VAL A 410 5.22 32.74 -1.81
N LEU A 411 5.04 33.79 -1.00
CA LEU A 411 4.03 34.80 -1.25
C LEU A 411 4.32 35.55 -2.56
N ALA A 412 3.30 35.64 -3.44
CA ALA A 412 3.43 36.26 -4.76
C ALA A 412 3.96 37.71 -4.72
N ASN A 413 3.64 38.47 -3.66
CA ASN A 413 4.11 39.86 -3.47
C ASN A 413 5.61 39.98 -3.20
N SER A 414 6.27 38.87 -2.84
CA SER A 414 7.68 38.83 -2.46
C SER A 414 8.58 38.51 -3.65
N ILE A 415 7.99 38.10 -4.77
CA ILE A 415 8.72 37.66 -5.97
C ILE A 415 8.92 38.86 -6.90
N CYS A 416 10.07 39.50 -6.75
CA CYS A 416 10.53 40.62 -7.56
C CYS A 416 12.01 40.39 -7.90
N GLU A 417 12.30 40.13 -9.17
CA GLU A 417 13.65 39.84 -9.67
C GLU A 417 14.15 40.99 -10.55
N SER A 418 15.34 41.49 -10.24
CA SER A 418 16.02 42.48 -11.10
C SER A 418 16.96 41.76 -12.05
N HIS A 419 16.71 41.91 -13.35
CA HIS A 419 17.56 41.38 -14.41
C HIS A 419 18.45 42.50 -14.95
N LYS A 420 19.78 42.30 -14.86
CA LYS A 420 20.78 43.29 -15.27
C LYS A 420 20.81 43.50 -16.78
N LEU A 421 20.66 42.43 -17.55
CA LEU A 421 20.68 42.44 -19.00
C LEU A 421 19.57 41.51 -19.51
N ILE A 422 18.62 42.11 -20.21
CA ILE A 422 17.58 41.41 -20.97
C ILE A 422 17.44 42.07 -22.34
N THR A 423 16.93 41.32 -23.32
CA THR A 423 16.55 41.88 -24.62
C THR A 423 15.04 41.72 -24.79
N VAL A 424 14.35 42.83 -25.04
CA VAL A 424 12.90 42.89 -25.24
C VAL A 424 12.61 43.17 -26.70
N LEU A 425 11.81 42.31 -27.34
CA LEU A 425 11.30 42.49 -28.69
C LEU A 425 9.82 42.84 -28.65
N PHE A 426 9.45 43.87 -29.42
CA PHE A 426 8.07 44.18 -29.75
C PHE A 426 7.83 43.97 -31.23
N ALA A 427 6.76 43.24 -31.55
CA ALA A 427 6.26 43.05 -32.90
C ALA A 427 4.84 43.65 -32.98
N TYR A 428 4.65 44.62 -33.86
CA TYR A 428 3.40 45.35 -34.06
C TYR A 428 2.83 45.07 -35.45
N SER A 429 1.60 44.56 -35.51
CA SER A 429 0.90 44.35 -36.78
C SER A 429 0.21 45.64 -37.24
N ILE A 430 0.56 46.13 -38.43
CA ILE A 430 0.04 47.41 -38.94
C ILE A 430 -1.41 47.24 -39.41
N ASP A 431 -1.66 46.15 -40.14
CA ASP A 431 -2.93 45.92 -40.84
C ASP A 431 -4.05 45.45 -39.90
N PHE A 432 -3.74 45.30 -38.60
CA PHE A 432 -4.69 44.82 -37.60
C PHE A 432 -5.89 45.75 -37.39
N LYS A 433 -5.68 47.07 -37.41
CA LYS A 433 -6.76 48.05 -37.25
C LYS A 433 -7.78 47.96 -38.39
N ASP A 434 -7.30 47.73 -39.62
CA ASP A 434 -8.15 47.62 -40.80
C ASP A 434 -8.94 46.30 -40.81
N VAL A 435 -8.31 45.22 -40.33
CA VAL A 435 -8.93 43.89 -40.15
C VAL A 435 -10.06 43.94 -39.13
N VAL A 436 -9.85 44.60 -37.98
CA VAL A 436 -10.85 44.73 -36.92
C VAL A 436 -12.06 45.57 -37.35
N GLN A 437 -11.86 46.57 -38.22
CA GLN A 437 -12.95 47.42 -38.70
C GLN A 437 -13.81 46.78 -39.80
N LYS A 438 -13.27 45.81 -40.55
CA LYS A 438 -13.91 45.31 -41.80
C LYS A 438 -14.41 43.86 -41.71
N LEU A 439 -13.89 43.04 -40.80
CA LEU A 439 -14.26 41.63 -40.68
C LEU A 439 -15.29 41.36 -39.57
N ALA A 440 -15.97 40.22 -39.69
CA ALA A 440 -16.81 39.72 -38.61
C ALA A 440 -15.96 39.27 -37.41
N PRO A 441 -16.46 39.41 -36.16
CA PRO A 441 -15.72 39.06 -34.95
C PRO A 441 -15.09 37.66 -34.94
N GLN A 442 -15.76 36.65 -35.50
CA GLN A 442 -15.22 35.29 -35.59
C GLN A 442 -13.97 35.22 -36.49
N GLN A 443 -14.00 35.85 -37.66
CA GLN A 443 -12.88 35.87 -38.61
C GLN A 443 -11.69 36.68 -38.07
N ILE A 444 -11.96 37.71 -37.26
CA ILE A 444 -10.93 38.47 -36.55
C ILE A 444 -10.18 37.54 -35.58
N VAL A 445 -10.90 36.77 -34.76
CA VAL A 445 -10.29 35.83 -33.81
C VAL A 445 -9.49 34.73 -34.52
N GLU A 446 -10.01 34.18 -35.61
CA GLU A 446 -9.29 33.19 -36.44
C GLU A 446 -7.99 33.77 -37.02
N SER A 447 -8.03 35.01 -37.52
CA SER A 447 -6.85 35.70 -38.06
C SER A 447 -5.81 36.02 -36.99
N ILE A 448 -6.24 36.43 -35.80
CA ILE A 448 -5.36 36.68 -34.64
C ILE A 448 -4.68 35.38 -34.22
N ASN A 449 -5.47 34.31 -34.06
CA ASN A 449 -4.94 33.01 -33.64
C ASN A 449 -3.94 32.47 -34.66
N ALA A 450 -4.16 32.66 -35.97
CA ALA A 450 -3.19 32.25 -36.99
C ALA A 450 -1.84 32.97 -36.85
N ILE A 451 -1.85 34.28 -36.61
CA ILE A 451 -0.63 35.08 -36.41
C ILE A 451 0.06 34.72 -35.09
N ILE A 452 -0.70 34.67 -33.99
CA ILE A 452 -0.16 34.36 -32.66
C ILE A 452 0.40 32.94 -32.63
N ASN A 453 -0.28 31.94 -33.24
CA ASN A 453 0.24 30.57 -33.30
C ASN A 453 1.56 30.49 -34.08
N ALA A 454 1.70 31.25 -35.18
CA ALA A 454 2.95 31.30 -35.93
C ALA A 454 4.08 31.95 -35.11
N PHE A 455 3.77 32.99 -34.35
CA PHE A 455 4.75 33.64 -33.46
C PHE A 455 5.09 32.81 -32.22
N ASP A 456 4.12 32.07 -31.66
CA ASP A 456 4.32 31.15 -30.54
C ASP A 456 5.23 29.99 -30.97
N GLN A 457 5.06 29.45 -32.19
CA GLN A 457 5.96 28.44 -32.75
C GLN A 457 7.40 28.95 -32.88
N CYS A 458 7.60 30.17 -33.41
CA CYS A 458 8.92 30.78 -33.46
C CYS A 458 9.48 31.02 -32.04
N SER A 459 8.65 31.39 -31.08
CA SER A 459 9.08 31.67 -29.70
C SER A 459 9.51 30.41 -28.95
N GLU A 460 8.79 29.30 -29.12
CA GLU A 460 9.17 27.99 -28.59
C GLU A 460 10.48 27.49 -29.21
N HIS A 461 10.70 27.77 -30.49
CA HIS A 461 11.90 27.35 -31.20
C HIS A 461 13.19 27.99 -30.66
N PHE A 462 13.13 29.28 -30.32
CA PHE A 462 14.27 30.03 -29.75
C PHE A 462 14.34 30.02 -28.22
N ASP A 463 13.45 29.28 -27.55
CA ASP A 463 13.33 29.18 -26.08
C ASP A 463 13.24 30.57 -25.41
N VAL A 464 12.38 31.44 -25.95
CA VAL A 464 12.14 32.79 -25.42
C VAL A 464 10.84 32.85 -24.64
N PHE A 465 10.79 33.73 -23.62
CA PHE A 465 9.60 33.88 -22.79
C PHE A 465 8.64 34.92 -23.38
N LYS A 466 7.39 34.50 -23.64
CA LYS A 466 6.29 35.37 -24.08
C LYS A 466 5.70 36.12 -22.89
N VAL A 467 5.63 37.45 -23.00
CA VAL A 467 5.01 38.30 -21.97
C VAL A 467 3.63 38.73 -22.45
N GLU A 468 2.60 38.57 -21.60
CA GLU A 468 1.26 39.05 -21.89
C GLU A 468 1.23 40.58 -21.98
N THR A 469 0.78 41.12 -23.11
CA THR A 469 0.59 42.56 -23.28
C THR A 469 -0.88 42.94 -23.23
N LYS A 470 -1.16 44.17 -22.81
CA LYS A 470 -2.52 44.74 -22.79
C LYS A 470 -2.97 45.33 -24.14
N ALA A 471 -2.13 45.29 -25.17
CA ALA A 471 -2.38 45.94 -26.44
C ALA A 471 -2.64 44.91 -27.53
N ASP A 472 -3.86 44.91 -28.06
CA ASP A 472 -4.41 43.91 -28.99
C ASP A 472 -3.61 43.72 -30.29
N SER A 473 -2.73 44.65 -30.63
CA SER A 473 -1.93 44.65 -31.85
C SER A 473 -0.42 44.48 -31.63
N SER A 474 0.02 44.16 -30.40
CA SER A 474 1.44 43.99 -30.07
C SER A 474 1.76 42.64 -29.45
N TYR A 475 2.82 42.01 -29.94
CA TYR A 475 3.38 40.78 -29.39
C TYR A 475 4.72 41.10 -28.73
N MET A 476 4.92 40.65 -27.50
CA MET A 476 6.12 40.93 -26.69
C MET A 476 6.79 39.64 -26.25
N VAL A 477 8.09 39.56 -26.51
CA VAL A 477 8.93 38.45 -26.08
C VAL A 477 10.21 38.99 -25.46
N VAL A 478 10.73 38.23 -24.50
CA VAL A 478 11.89 38.60 -23.72
C VAL A 478 12.86 37.44 -23.66
N SER A 479 14.13 37.74 -23.91
CA SER A 479 15.24 36.83 -23.69
C SER A 479 16.08 37.32 -22.50
N GLY A 480 16.54 36.39 -21.66
CA GLY A 480 17.35 36.68 -20.47
C GLY A 480 16.63 36.57 -19.12
N ILE A 481 15.35 36.19 -19.11
CA ILE A 481 14.64 35.79 -17.88
C ILE A 481 15.07 34.34 -17.60
N GLN A 482 15.70 34.10 -16.45
CA GLN A 482 16.27 32.79 -16.12
C GLN A 482 15.18 31.71 -16.06
N ASP A 483 15.14 30.79 -17.02
CA ASP A 483 14.56 29.47 -16.79
C ASP A 483 15.67 28.60 -16.21
N ARG A 484 15.91 28.74 -14.89
CA ARG A 484 16.73 27.75 -14.18
C ARG A 484 15.97 26.43 -14.23
N ALA A 485 16.24 25.62 -15.25
CA ALA A 485 16.11 24.19 -15.09
C ALA A 485 16.99 23.81 -13.89
N PRO A 486 16.48 23.04 -12.91
CA PRO A 486 17.31 22.58 -11.82
C PRO A 486 18.35 21.64 -12.44
N THR A 487 19.56 22.16 -12.71
CA THR A 487 20.69 21.29 -12.95
C THR A 487 20.91 20.56 -11.65
N THR A 488 20.50 19.29 -11.65
CA THR A 488 20.83 18.29 -10.67
C THR A 488 22.22 18.58 -10.12
N GLN A 489 22.29 19.01 -8.85
CA GLN A 489 23.49 18.79 -8.07
C GLN A 489 23.78 17.30 -8.21
N ARG A 490 24.70 16.92 -9.10
CA ARG A 490 25.46 15.69 -8.92
C ARG A 490 26.08 15.86 -7.56
N ARG A 491 25.49 15.16 -6.59
CA ARG A 491 26.13 14.86 -5.31
C ARG A 491 27.54 14.42 -5.64
N ALA A 492 28.50 15.31 -5.46
CA ALA A 492 29.87 14.91 -5.23
C ALA A 492 29.84 14.21 -3.87
N SER A 493 29.70 12.88 -3.92
CA SER A 493 30.00 12.02 -2.80
C SER A 493 31.42 12.32 -2.34
N THR A 494 31.51 12.76 -1.10
CA THR A 494 32.67 12.68 -0.22
C THR A 494 33.60 11.51 -0.54
N ALA A 495 34.83 11.84 -0.96
CA ALA A 495 36.02 11.09 -0.63
C ALA A 495 37.02 12.08 -0.03
N SER A 496 37.11 12.03 1.30
CA SER A 496 38.29 12.27 2.13
C SER A 496 39.50 13.02 1.54
N GLY A 497 39.84 14.12 2.21
CA GLY A 497 41.23 14.37 2.61
C GLY A 497 41.97 15.45 1.85
N SER A 498 42.19 16.57 2.54
CA SER A 498 43.45 17.31 2.68
C SER A 498 43.28 18.82 2.57
N SER A 499 43.87 19.48 3.56
CA SER A 499 43.80 20.89 3.90
C SER A 499 44.53 21.83 2.92
N ILE A 500 44.42 23.12 3.24
CA ILE A 500 45.24 24.29 2.80
C ILE A 500 44.86 24.76 1.38
N THR A 501 44.43 26.00 1.09
CA THR A 501 44.84 27.35 1.51
C THR A 501 43.67 28.34 1.31
N SER A 502 43.51 29.28 2.24
CA SER A 502 42.85 30.55 2.01
C SER A 502 43.62 31.35 0.95
N VAL A 503 43.00 31.63 -0.19
CA VAL A 503 43.46 32.66 -1.15
C VAL A 503 42.27 33.48 -1.59
N ALA A 504 42.53 34.78 -1.66
CA ALA A 504 41.60 35.88 -1.76
C ALA A 504 40.75 35.92 -3.04
N PHE A 505 39.62 36.61 -2.90
CA PHE A 505 39.01 37.51 -3.88
C PHE A 505 39.83 37.75 -5.16
N SER A 506 39.22 37.40 -6.29
CA SER A 506 39.32 38.05 -7.60
C SER A 506 38.07 37.60 -8.35
N GLU A 507 36.98 38.35 -8.33
CA GLU A 507 36.60 39.25 -9.43
C GLU A 507 37.20 38.83 -10.78
N GLU A 508 36.56 37.84 -11.41
CA GLU A 508 36.60 37.70 -12.86
C GLU A 508 35.22 38.00 -13.44
N LEU A 509 35.24 39.06 -14.25
CA LEU A 509 34.18 39.68 -15.01
C LEU A 509 33.27 38.70 -15.77
N ASN A 510 31.98 39.05 -15.79
CA ASN A 510 31.07 38.92 -16.94
C ASN A 510 31.20 37.62 -17.78
N GLY A 511 30.66 36.52 -17.27
CA GLY A 511 30.33 35.37 -18.09
C GLY A 511 28.97 35.59 -18.78
N ASP A 512 28.98 35.91 -20.07
CA ASP A 512 27.82 35.98 -20.94
C ASP A 512 26.94 34.72 -20.80
N LEU A 513 25.69 34.89 -20.39
CA LEU A 513 24.68 33.82 -20.38
C LEU A 513 24.40 33.41 -21.83
N LYS A 514 25.04 32.33 -22.27
CA LYS A 514 24.74 31.66 -23.53
C LYS A 514 23.53 30.75 -23.33
N ASN A 515 22.51 30.91 -24.17
CA ASN A 515 21.37 29.99 -24.26
C ASN A 515 21.82 28.58 -24.69
N PRO A 516 20.96 27.53 -24.67
CA PRO A 516 21.31 26.19 -25.18
C PRO A 516 21.87 26.18 -26.62
N LEU A 517 21.64 27.25 -27.39
CA LEU A 517 22.17 27.50 -28.73
C LEU A 517 23.54 28.20 -28.76
N GLY A 518 24.16 28.50 -27.62
CA GLY A 518 25.46 29.18 -27.54
C GLY A 518 25.41 30.70 -27.84
N LEU A 519 24.23 31.25 -28.11
CA LEU A 519 23.98 32.63 -28.53
C LEU A 519 23.69 33.55 -27.34
N ASN A 520 24.06 34.82 -27.50
CA ASN A 520 23.73 35.90 -26.58
C ASN A 520 22.24 36.29 -26.70
N GLN A 521 21.67 36.90 -25.65
CA GLN A 521 20.25 37.27 -25.59
C GLN A 521 19.78 38.13 -26.78
N ALA A 522 20.62 39.06 -27.25
CA ALA A 522 20.33 39.90 -28.40
C ALA A 522 20.39 39.14 -29.74
N GLU A 523 21.27 38.14 -29.87
CA GLU A 523 21.39 37.28 -31.06
C GLU A 523 20.17 36.36 -31.21
N VAL A 524 19.71 35.78 -30.09
CA VAL A 524 18.49 34.95 -30.05
C VAL A 524 17.28 35.77 -30.50
N ILE A 525 17.14 36.99 -30.00
CA ILE A 525 16.05 37.89 -30.39
C ILE A 525 16.20 38.38 -31.83
N ALA A 526 17.41 38.61 -32.33
CA ALA A 526 17.66 38.98 -33.71
C ALA A 526 17.25 37.85 -34.68
N GLY A 527 17.61 36.60 -34.37
CA GLY A 527 17.16 35.41 -35.11
C GLY A 527 15.64 35.26 -35.11
N LEU A 528 15.03 35.37 -33.92
CA LEU A 528 13.58 35.33 -33.76
C LEU A 528 12.87 36.44 -34.58
N ALA A 529 13.38 37.67 -34.55
CA ALA A 529 12.79 38.79 -35.28
C ALA A 529 12.81 38.59 -36.80
N LEU A 530 13.89 37.98 -37.34
CA LEU A 530 13.98 37.61 -38.74
C LEU A 530 12.99 36.49 -39.10
N GLU A 531 12.88 35.46 -38.27
CA GLU A 531 11.93 34.37 -38.50
C GLU A 531 10.47 34.83 -38.39
N MET A 532 10.15 35.70 -37.42
CA MET A 532 8.83 36.31 -37.31
C MET A 532 8.45 37.13 -38.54
N LEU A 533 9.39 37.90 -39.11
CA LEU A 533 9.17 38.62 -40.38
C LEU A 533 9.01 37.66 -41.56
N ALA A 534 9.73 36.55 -41.60
CA ALA A 534 9.57 35.54 -42.64
C ALA A 534 8.21 34.82 -42.53
N SER A 535 7.78 34.49 -41.32
CA SER A 535 6.50 33.86 -41.03
C SER A 535 5.32 34.80 -41.29
N SER A 536 5.44 36.10 -41.00
CA SER A 536 4.37 37.06 -41.28
C SER A 536 4.09 37.20 -42.78
N LYS A 537 5.13 37.04 -43.64
CA LYS A 537 4.99 37.06 -45.10
C LYS A 537 4.20 35.85 -45.64
N LYS A 538 4.13 34.74 -44.89
CA LYS A 538 3.36 33.54 -45.28
C LYS A 538 1.87 33.67 -44.96
N ILE A 539 1.50 34.54 -44.03
CA ILE A 539 0.12 34.73 -43.58
C ILE A 539 -0.52 35.83 -44.42
N ILE A 540 -1.57 35.47 -45.17
CA ILE A 540 -2.29 36.40 -46.04
C ILE A 540 -3.38 37.11 -45.24
N ASN A 541 -3.46 38.42 -45.38
CA ASN A 541 -4.53 39.22 -44.82
C ASN A 541 -5.83 38.99 -45.63
N PRO A 542 -6.91 38.50 -44.99
CA PRO A 542 -8.17 38.17 -45.69
C PRO A 542 -8.90 39.42 -46.24
N VAL A 543 -8.55 40.62 -45.79
CA VAL A 543 -9.17 41.88 -46.23
C VAL A 543 -8.43 42.49 -47.44
N THR A 544 -7.10 42.44 -47.44
CA THR A 544 -6.29 43.11 -48.46
C THR A 544 -5.73 42.15 -49.51
N GLY A 545 -5.77 40.84 -49.27
CA GLY A 545 -5.17 39.83 -50.14
C GLY A 545 -3.63 39.86 -50.17
N GLN A 546 -3.00 40.69 -49.34
CA GLN A 546 -1.55 40.84 -49.23
C GLN A 546 -1.04 40.24 -47.91
N PRO A 547 0.25 39.89 -47.81
CA PRO A 547 0.82 39.41 -46.55
C PRO A 547 0.73 40.45 -45.43
N PHE A 548 0.63 39.98 -44.18
CA PHE A 548 0.63 40.87 -43.01
C PHE A 548 1.94 41.63 -42.87
N ARG A 549 1.83 42.96 -42.78
CA ARG A 549 2.98 43.85 -42.56
C ARG A 549 3.23 44.01 -41.07
N LEU A 550 4.43 43.61 -40.66
CA LEU A 550 4.89 43.66 -39.29
C LEU A 550 5.94 44.77 -39.13
N LYS A 551 5.84 45.55 -38.05
CA LYS A 551 6.94 46.36 -37.53
C LYS A 551 7.56 45.62 -36.37
N THR A 552 8.84 45.35 -36.43
CA THR A 552 9.57 44.69 -35.35
C THR A 552 10.67 45.60 -34.85
N GLY A 553 10.91 45.57 -33.55
CA GLY A 553 12.04 46.29 -32.97
C GLY A 553 12.37 45.80 -31.58
N PHE A 554 13.65 45.88 -31.22
CA PHE A 554 14.13 45.38 -29.94
C PHE A 554 15.20 46.28 -29.33
N HIS A 555 15.29 46.19 -28.00
CA HIS A 555 16.22 46.94 -27.18
C HIS A 555 16.72 46.08 -26.02
N SER A 556 17.97 46.30 -25.64
CA SER A 556 18.64 45.58 -24.56
C SER A 556 18.95 46.51 -23.39
N GLY A 557 18.69 46.05 -22.17
CA GLY A 557 18.89 46.84 -20.96
C GLY A 557 18.45 46.09 -19.70
N SER A 558 18.47 46.76 -18.55
CA SER A 558 18.00 46.19 -17.29
C SER A 558 16.48 46.29 -17.14
N ALA A 559 15.84 45.32 -16.51
CA ALA A 559 14.42 45.40 -16.15
C ALA A 559 14.13 44.62 -14.87
N VAL A 560 12.97 44.90 -14.28
CA VAL A 560 12.48 44.23 -13.08
C VAL A 560 11.27 43.39 -13.46
N GLY A 561 11.35 42.09 -13.23
CA GLY A 561 10.26 41.13 -13.41
C GLY A 561 9.60 40.83 -12.06
N GLY A 562 8.27 40.78 -12.02
CA GLY A 562 7.57 40.47 -10.78
C GLY A 562 6.15 39.97 -11.01
N ILE A 563 5.61 39.34 -9.98
CA ILE A 563 4.24 38.83 -10.01
C ILE A 563 3.26 39.90 -9.55
N VAL A 564 2.23 40.16 -10.35
CA VAL A 564 1.16 41.09 -10.04
C VAL A 564 -0.16 40.35 -9.89
N GLY A 565 -0.88 40.66 -8.80
CA GLY A 565 -2.21 40.11 -8.52
C GLY A 565 -2.19 38.86 -7.64
N ALA A 566 -3.16 38.78 -6.71
CA ALA A 566 -3.30 37.65 -5.78
C ALA A 566 -4.27 36.56 -6.26
N LYS A 567 -5.30 36.93 -7.03
CA LYS A 567 -6.31 36.00 -7.58
C LYS A 567 -6.07 35.65 -9.04
N ASN A 568 -5.68 36.64 -9.84
CA ASN A 568 -5.21 36.46 -11.21
C ASN A 568 -3.73 36.81 -11.22
N VAL A 569 -2.89 35.78 -11.23
CA VAL A 569 -1.45 35.91 -11.04
C VAL A 569 -0.81 36.07 -12.41
N GLN A 570 -0.23 37.24 -12.68
CA GLN A 570 0.43 37.54 -13.95
C GLN A 570 1.89 37.91 -13.72
N TYR A 571 2.79 37.36 -14.53
CA TYR A 571 4.17 37.79 -14.55
C TYR A 571 4.30 39.04 -15.44
N CYS A 572 4.70 40.16 -14.84
CA CYS A 572 4.83 41.44 -15.51
C CYS A 572 6.28 41.92 -15.49
N LEU A 573 6.72 42.52 -16.59
CA LEU A 573 8.03 43.13 -16.72
C LEU A 573 7.91 44.65 -16.69
N PHE A 574 8.67 45.29 -15.81
CA PHE A 574 8.70 46.74 -15.63
C PHE A 574 10.11 47.29 -15.87
N GLY A 575 10.19 48.48 -16.45
CA GLY A 575 11.45 49.19 -16.61
C GLY A 575 11.47 50.10 -17.83
N ASP A 576 12.46 50.98 -17.86
CA ASP A 576 12.70 51.89 -19.00
C ASP A 576 13.06 51.12 -20.29
N THR A 577 13.66 49.94 -20.16
CA THR A 577 13.98 49.04 -21.28
C THR A 577 12.73 48.62 -22.05
N VAL A 578 11.63 48.28 -21.36
CA VAL A 578 10.35 47.89 -22.00
C VAL A 578 9.74 49.07 -22.76
N ASN A 579 9.74 50.25 -22.15
CA ASN A 579 9.21 51.48 -22.76
C ASN A 579 10.05 51.91 -23.98
N THR A 580 11.37 51.80 -23.88
CA THR A 580 12.29 52.15 -24.97
C THR A 580 12.14 51.18 -26.13
N ALA A 581 12.05 49.88 -25.88
CA ALA A 581 11.79 48.85 -26.90
C ALA A 581 10.47 49.13 -27.66
N SER A 582 9.40 49.43 -26.92
CA SER A 582 8.11 49.79 -27.52
C SER A 582 8.22 51.03 -28.42
N ARG A 583 8.92 52.09 -27.97
CA ARG A 583 9.11 53.32 -28.74
C ARG A 583 9.91 53.06 -30.02
N ILE A 584 10.99 52.29 -29.95
CA ILE A 584 11.80 51.89 -31.11
C ILE A 584 10.90 51.23 -32.15
N THR A 585 10.12 50.21 -31.76
CA THR A 585 9.20 49.53 -32.69
C THR A 585 8.18 50.48 -33.31
N THR A 586 7.64 51.45 -32.56
CA THR A 586 6.68 52.42 -33.11
C THR A 586 7.30 53.38 -34.13
N THR A 587 8.55 53.79 -33.92
CA THR A 587 9.33 54.64 -34.85
C THR A 587 9.94 53.86 -36.02
N GLY A 588 9.74 52.54 -36.05
CA GLY A 588 10.23 51.63 -37.08
C GLY A 588 9.40 51.67 -38.38
N GLU A 589 9.99 51.12 -39.43
CA GLU A 589 9.39 51.01 -40.76
C GLU A 589 8.78 49.62 -40.97
N PRO A 590 7.66 49.53 -41.72
CA PRO A 590 7.05 48.24 -42.05
C PRO A 590 8.04 47.30 -42.76
N GLY A 591 8.17 46.06 -42.28
CA GLY A 591 9.00 45.04 -42.91
C GLY A 591 10.51 45.16 -42.67
N ARG A 592 10.95 46.13 -41.86
CA ARG A 592 12.34 46.25 -41.37
C ARG A 592 12.37 46.08 -39.85
N ILE A 593 13.50 45.59 -39.32
CA ILE A 593 13.69 45.37 -37.88
C ILE A 593 14.51 46.53 -37.30
N HIS A 594 13.90 47.31 -36.39
CA HIS A 594 14.52 48.48 -35.79
C HIS A 594 15.26 48.14 -34.48
N ILE A 595 16.53 48.52 -34.36
CA ILE A 595 17.40 48.17 -33.24
C ILE A 595 17.91 49.45 -32.54
N SER A 596 17.94 49.44 -31.21
CA SER A 596 18.65 50.45 -30.40
C SER A 596 20.18 50.36 -30.49
N ASP A 597 20.87 51.43 -30.11
CA ASP A 597 22.31 51.46 -29.82
C ASP A 597 22.80 50.34 -28.89
N THR A 598 22.12 50.11 -27.76
CA THR A 598 22.56 49.09 -26.78
C THR A 598 22.50 47.67 -27.33
N ALA A 599 21.43 47.35 -28.05
CA ALA A 599 21.29 46.06 -28.73
C ALA A 599 22.27 45.94 -29.91
N TYR A 600 22.58 47.04 -30.61
CA TYR A 600 23.63 47.04 -31.64
C TYR A 600 25.00 46.72 -31.05
N LEU A 601 25.37 47.27 -29.90
CA LEU A 601 26.66 46.95 -29.25
C LEU A 601 26.81 45.46 -28.95
N LEU A 602 25.72 44.80 -28.53
CA LEU A 602 25.69 43.35 -28.29
C LEU A 602 25.77 42.53 -29.60
N LEU A 603 25.25 43.06 -30.71
CA LEU A 603 25.29 42.43 -32.03
C LEU A 603 26.56 42.73 -32.82
N LYS A 604 27.27 43.82 -32.52
CA LYS A 604 28.51 44.23 -33.20
C LYS A 604 29.62 43.20 -33.04
N GLY A 605 29.63 42.46 -31.92
CA GLY A 605 30.54 41.35 -31.67
C GLY A 605 30.14 40.03 -32.34
N SER A 606 28.94 39.96 -32.96
CA SER A 606 28.39 38.74 -33.53
C SER A 606 28.86 38.52 -34.99
N PRO A 607 29.32 37.31 -35.35
CA PRO A 607 29.64 36.96 -36.73
C PRO A 607 28.39 36.69 -37.58
N TYR A 608 27.19 36.61 -36.98
CA TYR A 608 26.00 36.04 -37.63
C TYR A 608 25.12 37.08 -38.34
N PHE A 609 25.14 38.35 -37.91
CA PHE A 609 24.14 39.34 -38.35
C PHE A 609 24.77 40.60 -38.98
N ASP A 610 24.12 41.11 -40.03
CA ASP A 610 24.43 42.38 -40.69
C ASP A 610 23.47 43.48 -40.23
N VAL A 611 24.08 44.61 -39.84
CA VAL A 611 23.38 45.76 -39.29
C VAL A 611 23.77 47.03 -40.06
N GLU A 612 22.79 47.82 -40.45
CA GLU A 612 22.94 49.09 -41.16
C GLU A 612 22.62 50.27 -40.23
N ASN A 613 23.35 51.39 -40.35
CA ASN A 613 23.07 52.60 -39.58
C ASN A 613 21.87 53.34 -40.17
N LYS A 614 20.82 53.58 -39.37
CA LYS A 614 19.65 54.37 -39.78
C LYS A 614 19.89 55.87 -39.61
N GLY A 615 20.64 56.26 -38.58
CA GLY A 615 20.88 57.63 -38.16
C GLY A 615 20.11 58.04 -36.90
N PRO A 616 20.22 59.32 -36.52
CA PRO A 616 19.58 59.87 -35.31
C PRO A 616 18.05 59.78 -35.41
N THR A 617 17.42 59.12 -34.44
CA THR A 617 15.95 59.03 -34.32
C THR A 617 15.51 59.69 -33.02
N GLU A 618 14.51 60.57 -33.10
CA GLU A 618 13.91 61.18 -31.92
C GLU A 618 13.00 60.18 -31.19
N LEU A 619 13.36 59.84 -29.95
CA LEU A 619 12.56 59.02 -29.06
C LEU A 619 11.97 59.89 -27.96
N LYS A 620 10.63 59.91 -27.86
CA LYS A 620 9.90 60.64 -26.82
C LYS A 620 10.50 60.33 -25.45
N GLY A 621 10.97 61.34 -24.72
CA GLY A 621 11.52 61.20 -23.36
C GLY A 621 12.98 60.73 -23.26
N LYS A 622 13.66 60.38 -24.35
CA LYS A 622 15.13 60.11 -24.38
C LYS A 622 15.93 61.07 -25.25
N GLY A 623 15.27 61.89 -26.07
CA GLY A 623 15.94 62.78 -27.01
C GLY A 623 16.34 62.04 -28.29
N THR A 624 17.34 62.56 -28.98
CA THR A 624 17.85 62.01 -30.23
C THR A 624 18.84 60.89 -29.94
N VAL A 625 18.52 59.66 -30.37
CA VAL A 625 19.35 58.45 -30.14
C VAL A 625 19.75 57.85 -31.48
N GLU A 626 20.99 57.37 -31.60
CA GLU A 626 21.41 56.62 -32.78
C GLU A 626 20.73 55.25 -32.82
N THR A 627 20.21 54.88 -33.99
CA THR A 627 19.52 53.60 -34.15
C THR A 627 19.92 52.92 -35.45
N TYR A 628 19.63 51.62 -35.54
CA TYR A 628 20.16 50.75 -36.57
C TYR A 628 19.07 49.84 -37.15
N TRP A 629 19.26 49.36 -38.37
CA TRP A 629 18.42 48.37 -39.04
C TRP A 629 19.10 47.01 -39.04
N LEU A 630 18.39 45.95 -38.66
CA LEU A 630 18.83 44.58 -38.96
C LEU A 630 18.50 44.28 -40.42
N VAL A 631 19.52 43.98 -41.23
CA VAL A 631 19.32 43.68 -42.65
C VAL A 631 19.08 42.19 -42.86
N GLY A 632 19.85 41.35 -42.17
CA GLY A 632 19.77 39.90 -42.31
C GLY A 632 21.02 39.19 -41.79
N PRO A 633 21.16 37.87 -42.05
CA PRO A 633 22.35 37.13 -41.69
C PRO A 633 23.55 37.46 -42.61
N LYS A 634 24.77 37.44 -42.07
CA LYS A 634 26.02 37.67 -42.83
C LYS A 634 26.28 36.55 -43.83
N SER A 635 26.55 36.92 -45.09
CA SER A 635 26.68 36.02 -46.26
C SER A 635 27.73 34.89 -46.14
N THR A 636 28.64 34.92 -45.16
CA THR A 636 29.69 33.89 -44.98
C THR A 636 29.20 32.66 -44.19
N TYR A 637 28.00 32.71 -43.60
CA TYR A 637 27.45 31.67 -42.73
C TYR A 637 26.02 31.26 -43.12
N THR A 638 25.68 31.37 -44.41
CA THR A 638 24.42 30.85 -44.97
C THR A 638 24.22 29.36 -44.65
N THR A 639 25.29 28.62 -44.32
CA THR A 639 25.26 27.20 -43.92
C THR A 639 25.21 26.95 -42.41
N ALA A 640 25.27 27.97 -41.54
CA ALA A 640 25.23 27.80 -40.07
C ALA A 640 23.93 28.30 -39.41
N ILE A 641 23.01 28.87 -40.19
CA ILE A 641 21.61 29.10 -39.82
C ILE A 641 20.70 28.22 -40.71
N GLU A 642 21.24 27.13 -41.27
CA GLU A 642 20.45 25.91 -41.40
C GLU A 642 20.36 25.31 -40.00
N LEU A 643 19.28 25.65 -39.33
CA LEU A 643 18.68 24.80 -38.32
C LEU A 643 18.69 23.36 -38.80
N ASP A 644 19.30 22.48 -38.02
CA ASP A 644 19.36 21.03 -38.28
C ASP A 644 18.03 20.54 -38.88
N PRO A 645 18.01 20.00 -40.11
CA PRO A 645 16.82 19.38 -40.70
C PRO A 645 16.43 18.05 -40.03
N LEU A 646 17.04 17.69 -38.90
CA LEU A 646 16.88 16.41 -38.21
C LEU A 646 15.73 16.35 -37.20
N LEU A 647 14.95 17.41 -37.05
CA LEU A 647 13.73 17.42 -36.23
C LEU A 647 12.42 17.54 -37.02
N LEU A 648 12.50 17.51 -38.36
CA LEU A 648 11.36 17.56 -39.28
C LEU A 648 11.05 16.20 -39.90
N VAL A 649 10.96 15.16 -39.07
CA VAL A 649 10.14 13.97 -39.36
C VAL A 649 9.28 13.70 -38.13
N GLY A 650 8.12 14.33 -38.09
CA GLY A 650 6.98 13.75 -37.40
C GLY A 650 6.67 12.43 -38.10
N GLU A 651 6.96 11.32 -37.44
CA GLU A 651 6.48 10.00 -37.84
C GLU A 651 4.96 10.07 -38.04
N ARG A 652 4.56 9.99 -39.32
CA ARG A 652 3.23 9.53 -39.69
C ARG A 652 3.16 8.05 -39.37
N HIS A 653 2.74 7.70 -38.16
CA HIS A 653 2.22 6.37 -37.89
C HIS A 653 0.70 6.34 -38.13
N SER A 654 0.34 6.03 -39.38
CA SER A 654 -0.95 5.42 -39.70
C SER A 654 -0.71 4.03 -40.28
N ALA A 655 -1.18 3.03 -39.53
CA ALA A 655 -1.61 1.69 -39.90
C ALA A 655 -1.11 1.09 -41.24
N SER A 656 -0.35 0.00 -41.15
CA SER A 656 -0.73 -1.38 -41.59
C SER A 656 0.50 -2.20 -41.97
N GLY A 657 0.50 -3.49 -41.61
CA GLY A 657 1.30 -4.50 -42.33
C GLY A 657 2.42 -5.23 -41.58
N HIS A 658 2.02 -6.26 -40.83
CA HIS A 658 2.60 -7.62 -40.88
C HIS A 658 3.80 -8.05 -39.99
N SER A 659 3.59 -9.30 -39.54
CA SER A 659 4.51 -10.34 -39.05
C SER A 659 5.25 -10.17 -37.73
N HIS A 660 4.58 -10.67 -36.69
CA HIS A 660 5.19 -11.37 -35.55
C HIS A 660 6.21 -12.43 -36.00
N HIS A 661 7.41 -12.39 -35.41
CA HIS A 661 8.23 -13.59 -35.21
C HIS A 661 8.70 -13.68 -33.75
N HIS A 662 8.22 -14.74 -33.10
CA HIS A 662 8.64 -15.21 -31.78
C HIS A 662 9.90 -16.09 -31.88
N HIS A 663 10.85 -15.82 -31.00
CA HIS A 663 11.70 -16.81 -30.32
C HIS A 663 11.59 -16.47 -28.82
N GLY A 664 11.38 -17.36 -27.86
CA GLY A 664 11.36 -18.81 -27.84
C GLY A 664 11.75 -19.22 -26.43
N SER A 665 10.84 -19.82 -25.67
CA SER A 665 11.11 -20.67 -24.50
C SER A 665 9.86 -21.51 -24.18
N PRO A 666 10.02 -22.74 -23.64
CA PRO A 666 9.43 -23.93 -24.25
C PRO A 666 8.10 -24.40 -23.63
N ARG A 667 7.34 -25.13 -24.46
CA ARG A 667 6.13 -25.91 -24.12
C ARG A 667 6.50 -27.33 -23.69
N HIS A 668 5.73 -27.88 -22.74
CA HIS A 668 5.29 -29.29 -22.74
C HIS A 668 3.74 -29.25 -22.76
N HIS A 669 3.13 -29.42 -23.93
CA HIS A 669 2.50 -30.66 -24.45
C HIS A 669 1.34 -31.19 -23.58
N HIS A 670 0.12 -31.02 -24.06
CA HIS A 670 -0.78 -32.15 -24.26
C HIS A 670 -1.68 -31.96 -25.48
N THR A 671 -1.72 -33.03 -26.26
CA THR A 671 -2.41 -33.27 -27.52
C THR A 671 -3.90 -33.51 -27.30
N GLY A 672 -4.74 -32.87 -28.11
CA GLY A 672 -6.09 -33.33 -28.41
C GLY A 672 -6.09 -34.09 -29.73
N SER A 673 -6.82 -35.20 -29.79
CA SER A 673 -7.11 -35.95 -31.01
C SER A 673 -8.58 -36.32 -31.07
N HIS A 674 -9.20 -35.90 -32.18
CA HIS A 674 -10.31 -36.49 -32.94
C HIS A 674 -11.75 -36.50 -32.41
N ASP A 675 -12.62 -35.82 -33.19
CA ASP A 675 -13.75 -36.37 -33.98
C ASP A 675 -14.59 -37.51 -33.35
N SER A 676 -15.91 -37.62 -33.50
CA SER A 676 -16.96 -36.91 -34.24
C SER A 676 -18.29 -37.66 -33.91
N HIS A 677 -19.42 -37.08 -34.31
CA HIS A 677 -20.79 -37.66 -34.34
C HIS A 677 -21.51 -37.74 -32.97
N ASN A 678 -22.76 -37.30 -32.83
CA ASN A 678 -23.90 -37.67 -33.67
C ASN A 678 -25.02 -36.61 -33.65
N ARG A 679 -25.80 -36.62 -34.74
CA ARG A 679 -27.00 -35.79 -35.01
C ARG A 679 -28.20 -36.26 -34.17
N ASN A 680 -29.09 -35.34 -33.82
CA ASN A 680 -30.49 -35.41 -34.25
C ASN A 680 -31.27 -34.12 -33.96
N ALA A 681 -32.00 -33.69 -35.00
CA ALA A 681 -32.96 -32.61 -35.01
C ALA A 681 -34.36 -33.14 -34.66
N ALA A 682 -35.21 -32.28 -34.07
CA ALA A 682 -36.65 -32.24 -34.34
C ALA A 682 -37.28 -30.99 -33.71
N ASP A 683 -37.85 -30.16 -34.58
CA ASP A 683 -38.81 -29.09 -34.28
C ASP A 683 -40.09 -29.62 -33.65
N GLY A 684 -40.79 -28.77 -32.87
CA GLY A 684 -42.25 -28.90 -32.74
C GLY A 684 -42.91 -28.43 -31.44
N ARG A 685 -43.22 -27.12 -31.38
CA ARG A 685 -44.42 -26.49 -30.77
C ARG A 685 -44.71 -26.66 -29.26
N GLY A 686 -44.85 -25.50 -28.60
CA GLY A 686 -46.09 -25.21 -27.86
C GLY A 686 -45.97 -24.61 -26.46
N SER A 687 -46.40 -23.34 -26.37
CA SER A 687 -47.19 -22.76 -25.26
C SER A 687 -46.49 -22.03 -24.10
N GLN A 688 -46.68 -20.69 -24.14
CA GLN A 688 -47.18 -19.79 -23.07
C GLN A 688 -46.65 -19.94 -21.63
N ALA A 689 -46.00 -18.89 -21.13
CA ALA A 689 -46.59 -17.94 -20.17
C ALA A 689 -45.49 -17.03 -19.58
N SER A 690 -45.42 -15.79 -20.05
CA SER A 690 -44.64 -14.71 -19.46
C SER A 690 -45.60 -13.70 -18.83
N HIS A 691 -45.81 -13.80 -17.51
CA HIS A 691 -46.48 -12.75 -16.75
C HIS A 691 -45.47 -11.62 -16.46
N ARG A 692 -45.59 -10.52 -17.20
CA ARG A 692 -45.24 -9.17 -16.73
C ARG A 692 -46.45 -8.61 -15.97
N LEU A 693 -46.25 -8.15 -14.75
CA LEU A 693 -47.10 -7.16 -14.11
C LEU A 693 -46.22 -6.05 -13.54
N SER A 694 -46.30 -4.91 -14.21
CA SER A 694 -45.97 -3.56 -13.76
C SER A 694 -46.94 -3.09 -12.68
N THR A 695 -46.48 -2.27 -11.72
CA THR A 695 -47.05 -1.00 -11.19
C THR A 695 -46.55 -0.77 -9.75
N THR A 696 -45.73 0.26 -9.53
CA THR A 696 -46.09 1.62 -9.04
C THR A 696 -45.94 1.73 -7.52
N ILE A 697 -44.94 2.49 -7.05
CA ILE A 697 -44.91 3.02 -5.67
C ILE A 697 -44.78 4.54 -5.73
N ASN A 698 -45.77 5.16 -5.09
CA ASN A 698 -46.04 6.58 -5.01
C ASN A 698 -44.97 7.39 -4.27
N ARG A 699 -44.78 8.62 -4.75
CA ARG A 699 -44.31 9.77 -3.98
C ARG A 699 -45.32 10.10 -2.88
N ALA A 700 -44.85 10.29 -1.66
CA ALA A 700 -45.52 11.13 -0.67
C ALA A 700 -44.47 11.91 0.13
N SER A 701 -44.52 13.22 -0.06
CA SER A 701 -43.84 14.28 0.68
C SER A 701 -44.48 14.48 2.05
N HIS A 702 -43.69 14.57 3.11
CA HIS A 702 -44.05 15.34 4.29
C HIS A 702 -42.84 16.16 4.77
N ALA A 703 -43.00 17.48 4.65
CA ALA A 703 -42.18 18.48 5.30
C ALA A 703 -42.56 18.57 6.78
N THR A 704 -41.58 18.67 7.67
CA THR A 704 -41.74 19.34 8.97
C THR A 704 -40.46 20.11 9.29
N THR A 705 -40.68 21.39 9.53
CA THR A 705 -39.78 22.44 9.96
C THR A 705 -39.51 22.35 11.47
N GLY A 706 -38.33 22.82 11.89
CA GLY A 706 -38.20 23.53 13.16
C GLY A 706 -37.17 22.99 14.18
N GLY A 707 -36.16 23.82 14.44
CA GLY A 707 -35.79 24.17 15.81
C GLY A 707 -34.56 23.51 16.43
N CYS A 708 -33.42 24.21 16.39
CA CYS A 708 -32.44 24.17 17.48
C CYS A 708 -33.09 24.65 18.79
N PRO A 709 -32.56 24.21 19.94
CA PRO A 709 -31.98 25.23 20.83
C PRO A 709 -30.66 24.81 21.50
N PHE A 710 -29.86 25.86 21.70
CA PHE A 710 -28.77 25.98 22.66
C PHE A 710 -29.25 25.82 24.12
N SER A 711 -28.43 25.15 24.94
CA SER A 711 -28.11 25.50 26.34
C SER A 711 -26.94 24.59 26.75
N GLY A 712 -25.84 25.02 27.38
CA GLY A 712 -25.61 26.20 28.19
C GLY A 712 -25.36 25.79 29.63
N HIS A 713 -24.12 25.38 29.94
CA HIS A 713 -23.35 25.78 31.13
C HIS A 713 -21.90 25.28 31.04
#